data_AF-A0A1J5G9W1-F1
#
_entry.id   AF-A0A1J5G9W1-F1
#
_cell.length_a   1.000
_cell.length_b   1.000
_cell.length_c   1.000
_cell.angle_alpha   90.00
_cell.angle_beta   90.00
_cell.angle_gamma   90.00
#
_symmetry.space_group_name_H-M   'P 1'
#
loop_
_entity.id
_entity.type
_entity.pdbx_description
1 polymer ?
#
loop_
_entity_poly.entity_id
_entity_poly.type
_entity_poly.pdbx_seq_one_letter_code
_entity_poly.pdbx_strand_id
1 'polypeptide(L)'
;MTKKFDKLLENIFLTKKYLLKNFFFIIILCLLISFSFLVQIAEASSDLKISVLYFNDHTQQSEWNWLSKGLTDILINDLSQVDAITCSSRQDIEDLYYKYNLLPLLTELEKPLLIQINEDLKVEIIFFGNYYFSSPSNLKVSLKKYEVATGEITTFRDFVVEKTDLWGLEDQIVFFILKELNIGLSDQDKAIIGEIPTTSLEALSNYYKCLDSRDKAIVTYQGADFPSKKLWAEAIEYGERAVVIDPKYADGYYLLAEIYNRTHWTIKEAESLNKFIQLVEANQMENKGIYEKAAQAYFRLGYAFYSKKDHQQAIEYFNSALKYNPDLLEAHLYLVQIYYDMGEIGLSLDECEEVLRIDPQNKEIPWFIKKNEQAKKYGRETYENYEKGYLAYKKRNFEEAIPYFKLAILKNPNFKEPHYYLALSYYEAGDLDNSISQWEKVIEIDSFDNTAKHFLNNCLEEKQYGRETLKYFNTGYDYYLKGEYDKAIKEFNQSLDYNPEFEKARQFLSRSYYQLNQMDKYLEEREKVTTLKISGEEEKAEEHYKLGYEFYSLKNYTVAMEELKEALNLKSDYPNARYLLAECYFQKGEYKIAQVEYERVVTDSVINEYTDDALLGSGWCYYLLEEYPEATEKFLKLLKDFPDSNLALQARYKLGKSYFKAENYPEVIKIDEEFIEKYPEEQGKEIGEVYYLLGQAYFRSDQYKEAEEVFKKMLSLFPEFELVNEVKYFEGLSLFKQDKFEEAIAQLEDIISTSGIEEAKKGEAQYLLARCYLNLKEYNKSIENLENLKQLKLGDSLLAKASFDLGLAYSLQGDKEKAVLEFQEFIERYPQNELIESAYFELGKNLYDLKEYKLALSEFKKVSTAEAIYWRGKASEELGDQEGEISAFEELKKNYPQSEFSQEAYFKLGNSYYNQSKYKEAIEEFEKIIQSFPHSSLVTESYYWMGWSYFKLTNYQKANEYFNQVEEKEGNLTIAQRAKFMAAESWYNLKDYQKAQEAYRQFIEKYPNAELSVNAQYAIAWSYLENKEYEASVEEFKKLIIIYPNSKFIEEARFRIGKNYFLLMKKEMAKTELEKFINSYTKSDFKAEALYLISQISLQEEKWIDSIINLERLVREYPDSQYLSEAWYGLCLSYFKKDEYEKAIQAGENYLQDYSNLKYGEDILYIKAVCWEKLENREKAINDYQLLISKFPQSSYLEKAQERLKVLQKE
;
A
#
# COMPACT_ATOMS: atom_id res chain seq x y z
N MET A 1 -22.20 -30.82 41.24
CA MET A 1 -21.20 -31.20 40.21
C MET A 1 -21.68 -30.96 38.78
N THR A 2 -22.98 -31.10 38.48
CA THR A 2 -23.59 -30.78 37.17
C THR A 2 -23.46 -29.31 36.74
N LYS A 3 -23.69 -28.33 37.64
CA LYS A 3 -23.45 -26.89 37.33
C LYS A 3 -22.00 -26.49 37.03
N LYS A 4 -21.01 -27.30 37.41
CA LYS A 4 -19.58 -27.07 37.08
C LYS A 4 -19.21 -27.69 35.73
N PHE A 5 -19.99 -28.67 35.25
CA PHE A 5 -19.77 -29.33 33.96
C PHE A 5 -20.41 -28.53 32.82
N ASP A 6 -21.58 -27.94 33.03
CA ASP A 6 -22.25 -27.08 32.04
C ASP A 6 -21.46 -25.79 31.77
N LYS A 7 -20.85 -25.20 32.81
CA LYS A 7 -19.99 -24.02 32.67
C LYS A 7 -18.63 -24.33 32.03
N LEU A 8 -18.16 -25.58 32.12
CA LEU A 8 -16.99 -26.07 31.40
C LEU A 8 -17.33 -26.31 29.92
N LEU A 9 -18.53 -26.84 29.62
CA LEU A 9 -19.01 -27.05 28.25
C LEU A 9 -19.33 -25.73 27.52
N GLU A 10 -19.89 -24.72 28.20
CA GLU A 10 -20.05 -23.37 27.64
C GLU A 10 -18.72 -22.69 27.37
N ASN A 11 -17.74 -22.81 28.28
CA ASN A 11 -16.39 -22.28 28.04
C ASN A 11 -15.65 -23.03 26.94
N ILE A 12 -15.85 -24.35 26.79
CA ILE A 12 -15.29 -25.15 25.69
C ILE A 12 -15.99 -24.84 24.36
N PHE A 13 -17.29 -24.51 24.35
CA PHE A 13 -18.00 -24.09 23.13
C PHE A 13 -17.66 -22.64 22.74
N LEU A 14 -17.48 -21.73 23.70
CA LEU A 14 -17.01 -20.37 23.46
C LEU A 14 -15.54 -20.36 23.01
N THR A 15 -14.67 -21.15 23.64
CA THR A 15 -13.28 -21.31 23.16
C THR A 15 -13.20 -22.11 21.87
N LYS A 16 -14.10 -23.06 21.56
CA LYS A 16 -14.17 -23.66 20.21
C LYS A 16 -14.77 -22.71 19.18
N LYS A 17 -15.63 -21.77 19.52
CA LYS A 17 -16.14 -20.76 18.58
C LYS A 17 -15.14 -19.62 18.38
N TYR A 18 -14.33 -19.30 19.41
CA TYR A 18 -13.18 -18.39 19.33
C TYR A 18 -11.94 -19.04 18.71
N LEU A 19 -11.71 -20.34 18.94
CA LEU A 19 -10.70 -21.11 18.23
C LEU A 19 -11.18 -21.43 16.83
N LEU A 20 -12.45 -21.72 16.55
CA LEU A 20 -12.92 -21.80 15.16
C LEU A 20 -12.94 -20.43 14.50
N LYS A 21 -13.26 -19.32 15.19
CA LYS A 21 -13.15 -17.97 14.62
C LYS A 21 -11.69 -17.58 14.43
N ASN A 22 -10.80 -17.84 15.36
CA ASN A 22 -9.37 -17.56 15.22
C ASN A 22 -8.67 -18.58 14.34
N PHE A 23 -9.18 -19.79 14.17
CA PHE A 23 -8.68 -20.77 13.20
C PHE A 23 -9.31 -20.50 11.83
N PHE A 24 -10.52 -19.94 11.73
CA PHE A 24 -11.03 -19.33 10.49
C PHE A 24 -10.35 -18.00 10.21
N PHE A 25 -9.93 -17.24 11.22
CA PHE A 25 -9.23 -15.97 11.06
C PHE A 25 -7.76 -16.24 10.79
N ILE A 26 -7.16 -17.31 11.32
CA ILE A 26 -5.82 -17.78 10.96
C ILE A 26 -5.89 -18.57 9.66
N ILE A 27 -6.98 -19.24 9.30
CA ILE A 27 -7.15 -19.80 7.95
C ILE A 27 -7.47 -18.68 6.97
N ILE A 28 -8.22 -17.63 7.32
CA ILE A 28 -8.48 -16.46 6.46
C ILE A 28 -7.24 -15.58 6.41
N LEU A 29 -6.46 -15.43 7.49
CA LEU A 29 -5.21 -14.69 7.53
C LEU A 29 -4.07 -15.52 6.95
N CYS A 30 -4.07 -16.85 7.04
CA CYS A 30 -3.15 -17.71 6.27
C CYS A 30 -3.65 -17.88 4.84
N LEU A 31 -4.94 -17.75 4.55
CA LEU A 31 -5.49 -17.70 3.19
C LEU A 31 -5.29 -16.33 2.58
N LEU A 32 -5.22 -15.24 3.36
CA LEU A 32 -4.96 -13.84 2.98
C LEU A 32 -3.47 -13.52 3.01
N ILE A 33 -2.68 -14.18 3.84
CA ILE A 33 -1.21 -14.17 3.79
C ILE A 33 -0.75 -15.13 2.72
N SER A 34 -1.42 -16.26 2.50
CA SER A 34 -1.23 -17.05 1.29
C SER A 34 -1.89 -16.37 0.10
N PHE A 35 -2.95 -15.57 0.22
CA PHE A 35 -3.49 -14.75 -0.88
C PHE A 35 -2.59 -13.56 -1.12
N SER A 36 -1.94 -12.97 -0.12
CA SER A 36 -1.02 -11.84 -0.30
C SER A 36 0.36 -12.32 -0.72
N PHE A 37 0.78 -13.53 -0.34
CA PHE A 37 1.92 -14.22 -0.96
C PHE A 37 1.55 -14.79 -2.33
N LEU A 38 0.33 -15.27 -2.57
CA LEU A 38 -0.14 -15.68 -3.90
C LEU A 38 -0.42 -14.48 -4.79
N VAL A 39 -0.73 -13.29 -4.26
CA VAL A 39 -0.95 -12.04 -5.00
C VAL A 39 0.34 -11.25 -5.15
N GLN A 40 1.30 -11.33 -4.21
CA GLN A 40 2.69 -10.87 -4.47
C GLN A 40 3.52 -11.87 -5.30
N ILE A 41 3.05 -13.12 -5.47
CA ILE A 41 3.59 -14.07 -6.46
C ILE A 41 2.73 -14.08 -7.74
N ALA A 42 1.52 -13.48 -7.76
CA ALA A 42 0.67 -13.34 -8.95
C ALA A 42 0.56 -11.90 -9.51
N GLU A 43 1.18 -10.91 -8.87
CA GLU A 43 1.45 -9.58 -9.43
C GLU A 43 2.96 -9.34 -9.48
N ALA A 44 3.67 -10.35 -9.99
CA ALA A 44 4.98 -10.24 -10.63
C ALA A 44 5.24 -11.51 -11.45
N SER A 45 4.31 -11.94 -12.31
CA SER A 45 4.77 -12.42 -13.61
C SER A 45 4.93 -11.18 -14.47
N SER A 46 6.12 -10.59 -14.46
CA SER A 46 6.53 -9.92 -15.69
C SER A 46 6.54 -11.05 -16.73
N ASP A 47 5.47 -11.16 -17.54
CA ASP A 47 5.43 -12.15 -18.60
C ASP A 47 6.71 -11.95 -19.42
N LEU A 48 7.58 -12.95 -19.40
CA LEU A 48 8.88 -12.82 -20.03
C LEU A 48 8.62 -12.60 -21.51
N LYS A 49 8.98 -11.42 -22.03
CA LYS A 49 8.68 -11.09 -23.42
C LYS A 49 9.72 -11.72 -24.32
N ILE A 50 9.31 -12.64 -25.16
CA ILE A 50 10.21 -13.32 -26.09
C ILE A 50 9.75 -13.18 -27.53
N SER A 51 10.68 -13.38 -28.46
CA SER A 51 10.39 -13.47 -29.88
C SER A 51 11.11 -14.65 -30.52
N VAL A 52 10.47 -15.29 -31.50
CA VAL A 52 11.09 -16.34 -32.32
C VAL A 52 11.08 -15.86 -33.78
N LEU A 53 12.25 -15.68 -34.37
CA LEU A 53 12.41 -15.23 -35.76
C LEU A 53 12.39 -16.43 -36.74
N TYR A 54 12.29 -16.14 -38.04
CA TYR A 54 12.34 -17.20 -39.07
C TYR A 54 13.69 -17.91 -39.07
N PHE A 55 13.64 -19.24 -39.12
CA PHE A 55 14.83 -20.07 -39.26
C PHE A 55 15.32 -20.05 -40.71
N ASN A 56 16.60 -19.78 -40.93
CA ASN A 56 17.16 -19.72 -42.28
C ASN A 56 17.32 -21.13 -42.91
N ASP A 57 16.88 -21.29 -44.15
CA ASP A 57 17.04 -22.51 -44.92
C ASP A 57 18.45 -22.65 -45.51
N HIS A 58 19.21 -23.65 -45.06
CA HIS A 58 20.50 -24.04 -45.64
C HIS A 58 20.48 -25.43 -46.28
N THR A 59 19.29 -25.97 -46.59
CA THR A 59 19.11 -27.29 -47.21
C THR A 59 19.47 -27.33 -48.70
N GLN A 60 19.51 -26.18 -49.36
CA GLN A 60 19.65 -26.02 -50.82
C GLN A 60 18.49 -26.64 -51.63
N GLN A 61 17.38 -27.01 -50.99
CA GLN A 61 16.21 -27.62 -51.62
C GLN A 61 14.99 -26.70 -51.49
N SER A 62 14.55 -26.08 -52.59
CA SER A 62 13.46 -25.09 -52.58
C SER A 62 12.11 -25.64 -52.10
N GLU A 63 11.92 -26.95 -52.14
CA GLU A 63 10.73 -27.64 -51.64
C GLU A 63 10.58 -27.62 -50.11
N TRP A 64 11.62 -27.21 -49.38
CA TRP A 64 11.65 -27.09 -47.91
C TRP A 64 11.56 -25.66 -47.38
N ASN A 65 11.55 -24.65 -48.25
CA ASN A 65 11.45 -23.25 -47.83
C ASN A 65 10.24 -22.96 -46.93
N TRP A 66 9.17 -23.74 -47.06
CA TRP A 66 7.97 -23.61 -46.22
C TRP A 66 8.28 -23.85 -44.73
N LEU A 67 9.32 -24.64 -44.41
CA LEU A 67 9.67 -25.02 -43.05
C LEU A 67 10.22 -23.84 -42.24
N SER A 68 10.86 -22.87 -42.89
CA SER A 68 11.31 -21.62 -42.25
C SER A 68 10.17 -20.92 -41.50
N LYS A 69 9.06 -20.68 -42.21
CA LYS A 69 7.85 -20.08 -41.64
C LYS A 69 7.08 -21.10 -40.78
N GLY A 70 7.02 -22.35 -41.23
CA GLY A 70 6.30 -23.41 -40.55
C GLY A 70 6.80 -23.68 -39.14
N LEU A 71 8.10 -23.88 -38.98
CA LEU A 71 8.71 -24.15 -37.67
C LEU A 71 8.55 -22.95 -36.73
N THR A 72 8.75 -21.71 -37.21
CA THR A 72 8.58 -20.52 -36.39
C THR A 72 7.14 -20.33 -35.91
N ASP A 73 6.16 -20.48 -36.80
CA ASP A 73 4.74 -20.35 -36.45
C ASP A 73 4.32 -21.37 -35.39
N ILE A 74 4.79 -22.60 -35.55
CA ILE A 74 4.56 -23.71 -34.62
C ILE A 74 5.16 -23.37 -33.24
N LEU A 75 6.43 -22.94 -33.19
CA LEU A 75 7.10 -22.58 -31.93
C LEU A 75 6.42 -21.39 -31.24
N ILE A 76 5.99 -20.38 -32.00
CA ILE A 76 5.24 -19.24 -31.44
C ILE A 76 3.93 -19.72 -30.83
N ASN A 77 3.18 -20.59 -31.54
CA ASN A 77 1.92 -21.12 -31.06
C ASN A 77 2.10 -21.83 -29.72
N ASP A 78 3.04 -22.76 -29.63
CA ASP A 78 3.28 -23.57 -28.43
C ASP A 78 3.82 -22.74 -27.25
N LEU A 79 4.77 -21.83 -27.51
CA LEU A 79 5.31 -20.96 -26.47
C LEU A 79 4.28 -19.93 -25.98
N SER A 80 3.34 -19.52 -26.83
CA SER A 80 2.26 -18.60 -26.46
C SER A 80 1.17 -19.23 -25.59
N GLN A 81 1.11 -20.57 -25.49
CA GLN A 81 0.22 -21.27 -24.56
C GLN A 81 0.75 -21.26 -23.12
N VAL A 82 1.99 -20.85 -22.90
CA VAL A 82 2.60 -20.81 -21.57
C VAL A 82 2.32 -19.45 -20.94
N ASP A 83 1.45 -19.41 -19.93
CA ASP A 83 1.02 -18.17 -19.26
C ASP A 83 2.19 -17.31 -18.74
N ALA A 84 3.35 -17.91 -18.45
CA ALA A 84 4.54 -17.19 -17.99
C ALA A 84 5.32 -16.44 -19.10
N ILE A 85 4.90 -16.57 -20.37
CA ILE A 85 5.59 -16.03 -21.55
C ILE A 85 4.61 -15.17 -22.36
N THR A 86 5.04 -13.96 -22.73
CA THR A 86 4.40 -13.22 -23.82
C THR A 86 5.29 -13.36 -25.07
N CYS A 87 4.86 -14.16 -26.04
CA CYS A 87 5.57 -14.31 -27.30
C CYS A 87 5.09 -13.28 -28.33
N SER A 88 5.99 -12.67 -29.08
CA SER A 88 5.63 -11.83 -30.25
C SER A 88 4.68 -12.61 -31.17
N SER A 89 3.65 -11.93 -31.68
CA SER A 89 2.70 -12.57 -32.57
C SER A 89 3.35 -12.84 -33.93
N ARG A 90 2.78 -13.80 -34.66
CA ARG A 90 3.19 -14.06 -36.04
C ARG A 90 3.13 -12.81 -36.92
N GLN A 91 2.12 -11.97 -36.73
CA GLN A 91 1.95 -10.74 -37.52
C GLN A 91 3.12 -9.77 -37.26
N ASP A 92 3.56 -9.65 -36.00
CA ASP A 92 4.71 -8.81 -35.65
C ASP A 92 5.99 -9.28 -36.36
N ILE A 93 6.20 -10.60 -36.45
CA ILE A 93 7.35 -11.17 -37.17
C ILE A 93 7.25 -10.92 -38.67
N GLU A 94 6.06 -11.09 -39.26
CA GLU A 94 5.84 -10.81 -40.68
C GLU A 94 6.09 -9.35 -41.03
N ASP A 95 5.50 -8.41 -40.28
CA ASP A 95 5.65 -6.97 -40.48
C ASP A 95 7.11 -6.53 -40.32
N LEU A 96 7.83 -7.15 -39.39
CA LEU A 96 9.26 -6.92 -39.21
C LEU A 96 10.08 -7.36 -40.43
N TYR A 97 9.82 -8.56 -40.97
CA TYR A 97 10.53 -9.04 -42.16
C TYR A 97 10.23 -8.18 -43.39
N TYR A 98 9.00 -7.67 -43.52
CA TYR A 98 8.65 -6.69 -44.57
C TYR A 98 9.36 -5.35 -44.37
N LYS A 99 9.35 -4.82 -43.14
CA LYS A 99 9.96 -3.52 -42.80
C LYS A 99 11.46 -3.48 -43.09
N TYR A 100 12.18 -4.54 -42.73
CA TYR A 100 13.62 -4.64 -42.94
C TYR A 100 14.01 -5.31 -44.27
N ASN A 101 13.03 -5.68 -45.10
CA ASN A 101 13.23 -6.40 -46.36
C ASN A 101 14.11 -7.66 -46.18
N LEU A 102 13.88 -8.39 -45.09
CA LEU A 102 14.58 -9.62 -44.77
C LEU A 102 13.95 -10.75 -45.57
N LEU A 103 14.75 -11.45 -46.37
CA LEU A 103 14.30 -12.68 -47.02
C LEU A 103 14.60 -13.85 -46.06
N PRO A 104 13.62 -14.71 -45.72
CA PRO A 104 13.80 -15.85 -44.79
C PRO A 104 14.90 -16.85 -45.18
N LEU A 105 15.50 -16.70 -46.36
CA LEU A 105 16.33 -17.68 -47.03
C LEU A 105 17.83 -17.29 -47.08
N LEU A 106 18.21 -16.05 -46.73
CA LEU A 106 19.55 -15.53 -47.11
C LEU A 106 20.25 -14.60 -46.10
N THR A 107 19.63 -14.23 -44.97
CA THR A 107 20.21 -13.20 -44.09
C THR A 107 20.77 -13.81 -42.80
N GLU A 108 22.09 -13.80 -42.62
CA GLU A 108 22.68 -14.03 -41.30
C GLU A 108 22.30 -12.86 -40.38
N LEU A 109 21.60 -13.17 -39.28
CA LEU A 109 21.18 -12.18 -38.30
C LEU A 109 22.37 -11.85 -37.39
N GLU A 110 23.00 -10.71 -37.63
CA GLU A 110 24.09 -10.16 -36.81
C GLU A 110 23.56 -9.27 -35.67
N LYS A 111 24.37 -9.11 -34.62
CA LYS A 111 24.02 -8.33 -33.41
C LYS A 111 23.45 -6.92 -33.68
N PRO A 112 23.95 -6.10 -34.63
CA PRO A 112 23.38 -4.78 -34.91
C PRO A 112 21.93 -4.83 -35.40
N LEU A 113 21.58 -5.83 -36.20
CA LEU A 113 20.23 -6.02 -36.71
C LEU A 113 19.30 -6.50 -35.61
N LEU A 114 19.77 -7.39 -34.71
CA LEU A 114 19.00 -7.86 -33.55
C LEU A 114 18.64 -6.74 -32.57
N ILE A 115 19.51 -5.73 -32.41
CA ILE A 115 19.22 -4.53 -31.62
C ILE A 115 18.06 -3.74 -32.24
N GLN A 116 18.10 -3.51 -33.56
CA GLN A 116 17.03 -2.80 -34.27
C GLN A 116 15.70 -3.56 -34.23
N ILE A 117 15.75 -4.88 -34.42
CA ILE A 117 14.60 -5.77 -34.29
C ILE A 117 13.98 -5.64 -32.89
N ASN A 118 14.81 -5.54 -31.85
CA ASN A 118 14.31 -5.37 -30.50
C ASN A 118 13.69 -3.99 -30.23
N GLU A 119 14.15 -2.92 -30.89
CA GLU A 119 13.52 -1.60 -30.77
C GLU A 119 12.06 -1.62 -31.24
N ASP A 120 11.76 -2.44 -32.25
CA ASP A 120 10.41 -2.64 -32.77
C ASP A 120 9.57 -3.59 -31.92
N LEU A 121 10.12 -4.74 -31.55
CA LEU A 121 9.39 -5.79 -30.84
C LEU A 121 9.28 -5.56 -29.32
N LYS A 122 10.23 -4.80 -28.74
CA LYS A 122 10.32 -4.51 -27.29
C LYS A 122 10.26 -5.77 -26.42
N VAL A 123 11.08 -6.76 -26.79
CA VAL A 123 11.18 -8.05 -26.09
C VAL A 123 12.45 -8.11 -25.23
N GLU A 124 12.56 -9.12 -24.39
CA GLU A 124 13.72 -9.36 -23.53
C GLU A 124 14.68 -10.38 -24.14
N ILE A 125 14.15 -11.34 -24.91
CA ILE A 125 14.91 -12.44 -25.52
C ILE A 125 14.44 -12.70 -26.95
N ILE A 126 15.39 -12.89 -27.86
CA ILE A 126 15.14 -13.24 -29.27
C ILE A 126 15.78 -14.60 -29.60
N PHE A 127 14.97 -15.56 -30.01
CA PHE A 127 15.41 -16.86 -30.54
C PHE A 127 15.43 -16.84 -32.07
N PHE A 128 16.51 -17.38 -32.65
CA PHE A 128 16.67 -17.47 -34.10
C PHE A 128 17.63 -18.61 -34.45
N GLY A 129 17.69 -19.01 -35.72
CA GLY A 129 18.46 -20.20 -36.08
C GLY A 129 18.49 -20.51 -37.56
N ASN A 130 19.13 -21.65 -37.89
CA ASN A 130 19.26 -22.16 -39.26
C ASN A 130 18.92 -23.66 -39.27
N TYR A 131 18.36 -24.17 -40.37
CA TYR A 131 18.16 -25.61 -40.58
C TYR A 131 18.85 -26.13 -41.85
N TYR A 132 19.37 -27.35 -41.79
CA TYR A 132 20.12 -27.97 -42.90
C TYR A 132 20.10 -29.50 -42.83
N PHE A 133 20.30 -30.18 -43.96
CA PHE A 133 20.41 -31.64 -43.97
C PHE A 133 21.83 -32.09 -43.65
N SER A 134 21.98 -32.95 -42.63
CA SER A 134 23.26 -33.62 -42.34
C SER A 134 23.40 -34.96 -43.06
N SER A 135 22.28 -35.54 -43.48
CA SER A 135 22.15 -36.68 -44.38
C SER A 135 20.83 -36.55 -45.16
N PRO A 136 20.60 -37.33 -46.24
CA PRO A 136 19.33 -37.28 -47.00
C PRO A 136 18.07 -37.54 -46.17
N SER A 137 18.23 -38.10 -44.98
CA SER A 137 17.14 -38.49 -44.08
C SER A 137 17.14 -37.71 -42.76
N ASN A 138 18.19 -36.93 -42.44
CA ASN A 138 18.33 -36.28 -41.14
C ASN A 138 18.40 -34.75 -41.28
N LEU A 139 17.36 -34.08 -40.77
CA LEU A 139 17.29 -32.63 -40.65
C LEU A 139 17.98 -32.20 -39.35
N LYS A 140 18.80 -31.16 -39.43
CA LYS A 140 19.39 -30.49 -38.28
C LYS A 140 18.84 -29.08 -38.15
N VAL A 141 18.49 -28.68 -36.93
CA VAL A 141 18.10 -27.31 -36.57
C VAL A 141 19.08 -26.77 -35.54
N SER A 142 19.71 -25.65 -35.86
CA SER A 142 20.58 -24.89 -34.96
C SER A 142 19.77 -23.77 -34.32
N LEU A 143 19.82 -23.65 -32.99
CA LEU A 143 19.12 -22.60 -32.22
C LEU A 143 20.14 -21.65 -31.58
N LYS A 144 19.84 -20.36 -31.64
CA LYS A 144 20.59 -19.28 -30.99
C LYS A 144 19.64 -18.41 -30.16
N LYS A 145 20.17 -17.82 -29.08
CA LYS A 145 19.49 -16.88 -28.20
C LYS A 145 20.23 -15.56 -28.20
N TYR A 146 19.52 -14.45 -28.35
CA TYR A 146 20.02 -13.11 -28.09
C TYR A 146 19.29 -12.53 -26.88
N GLU A 147 20.03 -12.16 -25.85
CA GLU A 147 19.49 -11.62 -24.61
C GLU A 147 19.73 -10.12 -24.54
N VAL A 148 18.66 -9.34 -24.42
CA VAL A 148 18.72 -7.87 -24.57
C VAL A 148 19.47 -7.23 -23.40
N ALA A 149 19.26 -7.73 -22.18
CA ALA A 149 19.87 -7.20 -20.96
C ALA A 149 21.40 -7.30 -20.97
N THR A 150 21.95 -8.40 -21.49
CA THR A 150 23.39 -8.65 -21.56
C THR A 150 23.98 -8.29 -22.93
N GLY A 151 23.15 -8.24 -23.97
CA GLY A 151 23.56 -8.07 -25.35
C GLY A 151 24.36 -9.27 -25.90
N GLU A 152 24.30 -10.44 -25.26
CA GLU A 152 25.05 -11.63 -25.67
C GLU A 152 24.26 -12.52 -26.64
N ILE A 153 24.98 -13.18 -27.56
CA ILE A 153 24.42 -14.21 -28.45
C ILE A 153 24.96 -15.57 -28.00
N THR A 154 24.08 -16.44 -27.52
CA THR A 154 24.38 -17.82 -27.13
C THR A 154 24.00 -18.77 -28.26
N THR A 155 24.91 -19.67 -28.66
CA THR A 155 24.64 -20.73 -29.65
C THR A 155 24.50 -22.07 -28.95
N PHE A 156 23.41 -22.79 -29.22
CA PHE A 156 23.14 -24.10 -28.62
C PHE A 156 23.57 -25.26 -29.53
N ARG A 157 23.46 -26.50 -29.01
CA ARG A 157 23.73 -27.70 -29.82
C ARG A 157 22.62 -27.90 -30.85
N ASP A 158 22.99 -28.41 -32.02
CA ASP A 158 22.03 -28.74 -33.07
C ASP A 158 21.08 -29.85 -32.63
N PHE A 159 19.78 -29.63 -32.83
CA PHE A 159 18.74 -30.64 -32.71
C PHE A 159 18.72 -31.47 -34.00
N VAL A 160 18.68 -32.80 -33.87
CA VAL A 160 18.77 -33.72 -35.01
C VAL A 160 17.58 -34.64 -35.01
N VAL A 161 16.87 -34.70 -36.15
CA VAL A 161 15.69 -35.54 -36.30
C VAL A 161 15.65 -36.21 -37.68
N GLU A 162 14.94 -37.33 -37.78
CA GLU A 162 14.61 -37.89 -39.10
C GLU A 162 13.59 -36.99 -39.81
N LYS A 163 13.70 -36.88 -41.14
CA LYS A 163 12.82 -36.06 -42.01
C LYS A 163 11.31 -36.31 -41.80
N THR A 164 10.94 -37.47 -41.26
CA THR A 164 9.55 -37.87 -41.02
C THR A 164 9.02 -37.54 -39.63
N ASP A 165 9.88 -37.15 -38.69
CA ASP A 165 9.56 -36.89 -37.28
C ASP A 165 9.69 -35.41 -36.92
N LEU A 166 9.22 -34.52 -37.81
CA LEU A 166 9.32 -33.06 -37.63
C LEU A 166 8.66 -32.59 -36.31
N TRP A 167 7.62 -33.30 -35.87
CA TRP A 167 6.89 -33.02 -34.64
C TRP A 167 7.72 -33.31 -33.38
N GLY A 168 8.48 -34.41 -33.36
CA GLY A 168 9.41 -34.69 -32.25
C GLY A 168 10.56 -33.68 -32.17
N LEU A 169 10.87 -32.95 -33.25
CA LEU A 169 11.86 -31.89 -33.27
C LEU A 169 11.33 -30.58 -32.69
N GLU A 170 10.08 -30.24 -32.96
CA GLU A 170 9.37 -29.10 -32.35
C GLU A 170 9.35 -29.24 -30.83
N ASP A 171 8.83 -30.35 -30.31
CA ASP A 171 8.74 -30.63 -28.88
C ASP A 171 10.11 -30.45 -28.20
N GLN A 172 11.17 -30.98 -28.82
CA GLN A 172 12.54 -30.86 -28.32
C GLN A 172 12.99 -29.40 -28.24
N ILE A 173 12.65 -28.57 -29.22
CA ILE A 173 13.03 -27.16 -29.26
C ILE A 173 12.19 -26.37 -28.23
N VAL A 174 10.88 -26.57 -28.16
CA VAL A 174 9.99 -25.91 -27.19
C VAL A 174 10.43 -26.22 -25.76
N PHE A 175 10.58 -27.51 -25.41
CA PHE A 175 11.01 -27.91 -24.07
C PHE A 175 12.43 -27.42 -23.75
N PHE A 176 13.32 -27.33 -24.76
CA PHE A 176 14.64 -26.77 -24.55
C PHE A 176 14.58 -25.26 -24.27
N ILE A 177 13.81 -24.50 -25.04
CA ILE A 177 13.61 -23.06 -24.83
C ILE A 177 13.06 -22.82 -23.42
N LEU A 178 11.99 -23.51 -23.03
CA LEU A 178 11.38 -23.35 -21.71
C LEU A 178 12.34 -23.68 -20.57
N LYS A 179 13.14 -24.73 -20.73
CA LYS A 179 14.19 -25.08 -19.77
C LYS A 179 15.28 -24.02 -19.67
N GLU A 180 15.71 -23.45 -20.80
CA GLU A 180 16.69 -22.36 -20.85
C GLU A 180 16.16 -21.08 -20.18
N LEU A 181 14.85 -20.84 -20.26
CA LEU A 181 14.17 -19.73 -19.60
C LEU A 181 13.86 -20.02 -18.11
N ASN A 182 14.21 -21.21 -17.61
CA ASN A 182 13.94 -21.68 -16.25
C ASN A 182 12.43 -21.71 -15.89
N ILE A 183 11.59 -22.02 -16.87
CA ILE A 183 10.14 -22.10 -16.72
C ILE A 183 9.72 -23.56 -16.51
N GLY A 184 9.08 -23.84 -15.37
CA GLY A 184 8.56 -25.16 -15.04
C GLY A 184 7.13 -25.35 -15.57
N LEU A 185 6.90 -26.42 -16.33
CA LEU A 185 5.58 -26.74 -16.88
C LEU A 185 4.72 -27.56 -15.92
N SER A 186 3.44 -27.19 -15.81
CA SER A 186 2.40 -28.01 -15.18
C SER A 186 2.11 -29.27 -16.00
N ASP A 187 1.47 -30.28 -15.41
CA ASP A 187 1.07 -31.47 -16.15
C ASP A 187 -0.08 -31.21 -17.15
N GLN A 188 -0.81 -30.09 -17.00
CA GLN A 188 -1.75 -29.59 -18.00
C GLN A 188 -1.01 -28.89 -19.15
N ASP A 189 0.00 -28.06 -18.86
CA ASP A 189 0.77 -27.35 -19.89
C ASP A 189 1.51 -28.34 -20.80
N LYS A 190 2.03 -29.43 -20.22
CA LYS A 190 2.65 -30.54 -20.98
C LYS A 190 1.65 -31.34 -21.82
N ALA A 191 0.36 -31.28 -21.49
CA ALA A 191 -0.69 -31.96 -22.26
C ALA A 191 -1.21 -31.09 -23.41
N ILE A 192 -1.07 -29.76 -23.29
CA ILE A 192 -1.46 -28.76 -24.30
C ILE A 192 -0.33 -28.54 -25.32
N ILE A 193 0.92 -28.48 -24.86
CA ILE A 193 2.12 -28.44 -25.73
C ILE A 193 2.27 -29.80 -26.42
N GLY A 194 2.18 -29.85 -27.75
CA GLY A 194 2.20 -31.07 -28.55
C GLY A 194 0.88 -31.45 -29.22
N GLU A 195 -0.18 -30.62 -29.15
CA GLU A 195 -1.35 -30.78 -30.03
C GLU A 195 -1.02 -30.36 -31.46
N ILE A 196 -0.66 -31.34 -32.27
CA ILE A 196 -0.32 -31.12 -33.67
C ILE A 196 -1.59 -30.92 -34.49
N PRO A 197 -1.73 -29.82 -35.26
CA PRO A 197 -2.94 -29.51 -36.04
C PRO A 197 -3.28 -30.54 -37.13
N THR A 198 -2.26 -31.24 -37.64
CA THR A 198 -2.40 -32.34 -38.61
C THR A 198 -1.28 -33.36 -38.46
N THR A 199 -1.61 -34.66 -38.46
CA THR A 199 -0.58 -35.72 -38.45
C THR A 199 0.09 -35.90 -39.82
N SER A 200 -0.35 -35.19 -40.86
CA SER A 200 0.17 -35.30 -42.23
C SER A 200 1.13 -34.17 -42.55
N LEU A 201 2.42 -34.51 -42.67
CA LEU A 201 3.45 -33.57 -43.13
C LEU A 201 3.15 -32.98 -44.52
N GLU A 202 2.46 -33.75 -45.37
CA GLU A 202 2.06 -33.28 -46.69
C GLU A 202 0.92 -32.25 -46.61
N ALA A 203 -0.06 -32.44 -45.71
CA ALA A 203 -1.12 -31.45 -45.48
C ALA A 203 -0.54 -30.16 -44.90
N LEU A 204 0.37 -30.27 -43.93
CA LEU A 204 1.07 -29.14 -43.33
C LEU A 204 1.89 -28.35 -44.37
N SER A 205 2.66 -29.04 -45.22
CA SER A 205 3.45 -28.40 -46.27
C SER A 205 2.56 -27.65 -47.27
N ASN A 206 1.43 -28.24 -47.68
CA ASN A 206 0.48 -27.57 -48.57
C ASN A 206 -0.18 -26.36 -47.89
N TYR A 207 -0.48 -26.43 -46.59
CA TYR A 207 -1.01 -25.30 -45.83
C TYR A 207 -0.04 -24.10 -45.80
N TYR A 208 1.24 -24.33 -45.51
CA TYR A 208 2.22 -23.23 -45.52
C TYR A 208 2.51 -22.69 -46.91
N LYS A 209 2.44 -23.53 -47.96
CA LYS A 209 2.47 -23.07 -49.36
C LYS A 209 1.25 -22.22 -49.70
N CYS A 210 0.08 -22.60 -49.21
CA CYS A 210 -1.14 -21.81 -49.33
C CYS A 210 -0.98 -20.43 -48.69
N LEU A 211 -0.47 -20.38 -47.46
CA LEU A 211 -0.16 -19.12 -46.75
C LEU A 211 0.83 -18.24 -47.53
N ASP A 212 1.95 -18.80 -47.96
CA ASP A 212 2.97 -18.05 -48.71
C ASP A 212 2.43 -17.50 -50.05
N SER A 213 1.67 -18.30 -50.81
CA SER A 213 1.01 -17.85 -52.03
C SER A 213 -0.03 -16.77 -51.76
N ARG A 214 -0.81 -16.90 -50.68
CA ARG A 214 -1.76 -15.86 -50.21
C ARG A 214 -1.00 -14.57 -49.93
N ASP A 215 0.01 -14.59 -49.06
CA ASP A 215 0.71 -13.39 -48.62
C ASP A 215 1.39 -12.67 -49.79
N LYS A 216 1.97 -13.43 -50.73
CA LYS A 216 2.46 -12.88 -52.00
C LYS A 216 1.35 -12.25 -52.84
N ALA A 217 0.16 -12.85 -52.90
CA ALA A 217 -0.98 -12.29 -53.62
C ALA A 217 -1.43 -10.95 -53.01
N ILE A 218 -1.51 -10.87 -51.68
CA ILE A 218 -1.87 -9.67 -50.92
C ILE A 218 -0.95 -8.50 -51.28
N VAL A 219 0.36 -8.73 -51.20
CA VAL A 219 1.38 -7.71 -51.50
C VAL A 219 1.38 -7.32 -52.98
N THR A 220 1.29 -8.31 -53.87
CA THR A 220 1.42 -8.09 -55.32
C THR A 220 0.20 -7.42 -55.93
N TYR A 221 -1.01 -7.74 -55.45
CA TYR A 221 -2.25 -7.34 -56.10
C TYR A 221 -2.97 -6.17 -55.44
N GLN A 222 -2.56 -5.74 -54.24
CA GLN A 222 -3.02 -4.51 -53.57
C GLN A 222 -4.55 -4.30 -53.63
N GLY A 223 -5.33 -5.36 -53.40
CA GLY A 223 -6.80 -5.31 -53.32
C GLY A 223 -7.56 -5.68 -54.59
N ALA A 224 -6.90 -5.92 -55.72
CA ALA A 224 -7.55 -6.47 -56.92
C ALA A 224 -7.67 -8.00 -56.83
N ASP A 225 -8.43 -8.50 -55.86
CA ASP A 225 -8.41 -9.90 -55.43
C ASP A 225 -9.53 -10.72 -56.09
N PHE A 226 -9.15 -11.63 -57.00
CA PHE A 226 -10.08 -12.51 -57.71
C PHE A 226 -9.57 -13.96 -57.67
N PRO A 227 -10.43 -14.98 -57.53
CA PRO A 227 -10.00 -16.38 -57.42
C PRO A 227 -9.17 -16.86 -58.61
N SER A 228 -9.39 -16.30 -59.80
CA SER A 228 -8.71 -16.69 -61.04
C SER A 228 -7.31 -16.08 -61.20
N LYS A 229 -6.88 -15.17 -60.33
CA LYS A 229 -5.53 -14.60 -60.40
C LYS A 229 -4.50 -15.65 -59.98
N LYS A 230 -3.38 -15.71 -60.69
CA LYS A 230 -2.36 -16.76 -60.53
C LYS A 230 -2.02 -17.07 -59.07
N LEU A 231 -1.61 -16.07 -58.28
CA LEU A 231 -1.20 -16.33 -56.88
C LEU A 231 -2.39 -16.72 -55.98
N TRP A 232 -3.58 -16.17 -56.23
CA TRP A 232 -4.80 -16.55 -55.51
C TRP A 232 -5.27 -17.97 -55.88
N ALA A 233 -5.19 -18.34 -57.15
CA ALA A 233 -5.49 -19.68 -57.64
C ALA A 233 -4.51 -20.71 -57.08
N GLU A 234 -3.21 -20.39 -57.05
CA GLU A 234 -2.17 -21.21 -56.42
C GLU A 234 -2.44 -21.37 -54.92
N ALA A 235 -2.79 -20.29 -54.21
CA ALA A 235 -3.12 -20.37 -52.79
C ALA A 235 -4.34 -21.28 -52.54
N ILE A 236 -5.43 -21.08 -53.30
CA ILE A 236 -6.64 -21.91 -53.20
C ILE A 236 -6.32 -23.38 -53.51
N GLU A 237 -5.53 -23.66 -54.55
CA GLU A 237 -5.15 -25.03 -54.91
C GLU A 237 -4.36 -25.72 -53.80
N TYR A 238 -3.38 -25.03 -53.20
CA TYR A 238 -2.63 -25.57 -52.06
C TYR A 238 -3.51 -25.76 -50.82
N GLY A 239 -4.40 -24.82 -50.51
CA GLY A 239 -5.33 -24.93 -49.39
C GLY A 239 -6.32 -26.08 -49.56
N GLU A 240 -6.93 -26.21 -50.75
CA GLU A 240 -7.85 -27.31 -51.09
C GLU A 240 -7.14 -28.66 -51.01
N ARG A 241 -5.88 -28.76 -51.47
CA ARG A 241 -5.07 -29.97 -51.31
C ARG A 241 -4.81 -30.31 -49.85
N ALA A 242 -4.49 -29.32 -49.01
CA ALA A 242 -4.22 -29.53 -47.59
C ALA A 242 -5.42 -30.18 -46.87
N VAL A 243 -6.63 -29.64 -47.06
CA VAL A 243 -7.85 -30.17 -46.44
C VAL A 243 -8.37 -31.46 -47.09
N VAL A 244 -7.97 -31.77 -48.33
CA VAL A 244 -8.27 -33.07 -48.96
C VAL A 244 -7.35 -34.17 -48.42
N ILE A 245 -6.07 -33.85 -48.21
CA ILE A 245 -5.08 -34.78 -47.63
C ILE A 245 -5.44 -35.07 -46.17
N ASP A 246 -5.83 -34.05 -45.41
CA ASP A 246 -6.34 -34.19 -44.05
C ASP A 246 -7.69 -33.47 -43.86
N PRO A 247 -8.82 -34.19 -44.01
CA PRO A 247 -10.16 -33.63 -43.82
C PRO A 247 -10.49 -33.20 -42.38
N LYS A 248 -9.62 -33.49 -41.40
CA LYS A 248 -9.78 -33.05 -40.01
C LYS A 248 -9.00 -31.76 -39.71
N TYR A 249 -8.23 -31.24 -40.66
CA TYR A 249 -7.37 -30.08 -40.44
C TYR A 249 -8.16 -28.77 -40.42
N ALA A 250 -8.60 -28.36 -39.23
CA ALA A 250 -9.48 -27.21 -39.03
C ALA A 250 -8.86 -25.89 -39.55
N ASP A 251 -7.59 -25.62 -39.25
CA ASP A 251 -6.92 -24.39 -39.71
C ASP A 251 -6.86 -24.28 -41.24
N GLY A 252 -6.77 -25.41 -41.94
CA GLY A 252 -6.84 -25.44 -43.40
C GLY A 252 -8.18 -24.91 -43.93
N TYR A 253 -9.29 -25.29 -43.29
CA TYR A 253 -10.61 -24.78 -43.64
C TYR A 253 -10.78 -23.30 -43.29
N TYR A 254 -10.24 -22.86 -42.14
CA TYR A 254 -10.28 -21.44 -41.76
C TYR A 254 -9.50 -20.56 -42.74
N LEU A 255 -8.27 -20.95 -43.10
CA LEU A 255 -7.46 -20.25 -44.08
C LEU A 255 -8.13 -20.17 -45.45
N LEU A 256 -8.75 -21.26 -45.90
CA LEU A 256 -9.54 -21.25 -47.13
C LEU A 256 -10.70 -20.26 -47.06
N ALA A 257 -11.40 -20.19 -45.92
CA ALA A 257 -12.46 -19.21 -45.72
C ALA A 257 -11.96 -17.77 -45.81
N GLU A 258 -10.79 -17.44 -45.25
CA GLU A 258 -10.18 -16.11 -45.38
C GLU A 258 -9.87 -15.76 -46.83
N ILE A 259 -9.29 -16.72 -47.57
CA ILE A 259 -8.97 -16.54 -48.99
C ILE A 259 -10.26 -16.36 -49.80
N TYR A 260 -11.30 -17.14 -49.52
CA TYR A 260 -12.59 -17.03 -50.20
C TYR A 260 -13.31 -15.72 -49.87
N ASN A 261 -13.30 -15.26 -48.62
CA ASN A 261 -13.83 -13.95 -48.24
C ASN A 261 -13.18 -12.83 -49.05
N ARG A 262 -11.84 -12.83 -49.06
CA ARG A 262 -11.06 -11.80 -49.73
C ARG A 262 -11.20 -11.81 -51.25
N THR A 263 -11.43 -13.00 -51.83
CA THR A 263 -11.69 -13.16 -53.26
C THR A 263 -13.19 -13.12 -53.61
N HIS A 264 -14.05 -12.73 -52.66
CA HIS A 264 -15.50 -12.58 -52.79
C HIS A 264 -16.26 -13.85 -53.19
N TRP A 265 -15.77 -15.02 -52.77
CA TRP A 265 -16.37 -16.33 -52.99
C TRP A 265 -17.23 -16.78 -51.80
N THR A 266 -18.32 -16.06 -51.56
CA THR A 266 -19.15 -16.14 -50.34
C THR A 266 -19.75 -17.52 -50.04
N ILE A 267 -20.09 -18.31 -51.06
CA ILE A 267 -20.63 -19.67 -50.86
C ILE A 267 -19.54 -20.60 -50.31
N LYS A 268 -18.37 -20.62 -50.96
CA LYS A 268 -17.24 -21.45 -50.53
C LYS A 268 -16.69 -21.00 -49.17
N GLU A 269 -16.70 -19.69 -48.92
CA GLU A 269 -16.39 -19.13 -47.59
C GLU A 269 -17.30 -19.73 -46.52
N ALA A 270 -18.62 -19.67 -46.70
CA ALA A 270 -19.58 -20.19 -45.73
C ALA A 270 -19.45 -21.72 -45.56
N GLU A 271 -19.20 -22.47 -46.63
CA GLU A 271 -18.94 -23.91 -46.55
C GLU A 271 -17.69 -24.23 -45.73
N SER A 272 -16.59 -23.50 -45.97
CA SER A 272 -15.35 -23.64 -45.22
C SER A 272 -15.50 -23.25 -43.75
N LEU A 273 -16.19 -22.13 -43.44
CA LEU A 273 -16.45 -21.72 -42.05
C LEU A 273 -17.33 -22.72 -41.30
N ASN A 274 -18.40 -23.22 -41.92
CA ASN A 274 -19.24 -24.25 -41.32
C ASN A 274 -18.45 -25.54 -41.06
N LYS A 275 -17.57 -25.92 -42.00
CA LYS A 275 -16.74 -27.11 -41.82
C LYS A 275 -15.72 -26.93 -40.70
N PHE A 276 -15.11 -25.76 -40.62
CA PHE A 276 -14.24 -25.35 -39.52
C PHE A 276 -14.95 -25.45 -38.17
N ILE A 277 -16.11 -24.81 -38.03
CA ILE A 277 -16.91 -24.83 -36.79
C ILE A 277 -17.29 -26.27 -36.40
N GLN A 278 -17.75 -27.08 -37.36
CA GLN A 278 -18.08 -28.48 -37.11
C GLN A 278 -16.88 -29.25 -36.53
N LEU A 279 -15.67 -29.00 -37.03
CA LEU A 279 -14.46 -29.67 -36.54
C LEU A 279 -14.06 -29.16 -35.15
N VAL A 280 -14.18 -27.85 -34.89
CA VAL A 280 -13.91 -27.26 -33.56
C VAL A 280 -14.85 -27.84 -32.51
N GLU A 281 -16.15 -27.94 -32.81
CA GLU A 281 -17.15 -28.48 -31.89
C GLU A 281 -17.03 -30.00 -31.69
N ALA A 282 -16.70 -30.75 -32.75
CA ALA A 282 -16.61 -32.21 -32.69
C ALA A 282 -15.34 -32.71 -31.99
N ASN A 283 -14.24 -31.95 -32.07
CA ASN A 283 -12.94 -32.38 -31.55
C ASN A 283 -12.63 -31.84 -30.14
N GLN A 284 -13.50 -31.02 -29.54
CA GLN A 284 -13.25 -30.37 -28.24
C GLN A 284 -11.84 -29.73 -28.17
N MET A 285 -11.41 -29.06 -29.24
CA MET A 285 -10.07 -28.45 -29.26
C MET A 285 -10.09 -27.23 -28.32
N GLU A 286 -9.47 -27.37 -27.15
CA GLU A 286 -9.43 -26.34 -26.10
C GLU A 286 -8.13 -25.53 -26.19
N ASN A 287 -7.98 -24.74 -27.26
CA ASN A 287 -6.86 -23.78 -27.38
C ASN A 287 -7.39 -22.35 -27.58
N LYS A 288 -6.80 -21.38 -26.86
CA LYS A 288 -7.14 -19.95 -26.94
C LYS A 288 -7.20 -19.43 -28.38
N GLY A 289 -6.28 -19.84 -29.24
CA GLY A 289 -6.23 -19.43 -30.65
C GLY A 289 -7.36 -19.99 -31.52
N ILE A 290 -7.86 -21.19 -31.20
CA ILE A 290 -8.98 -21.79 -31.95
C ILE A 290 -10.32 -21.16 -31.54
N TYR A 291 -10.47 -20.73 -30.29
CA TYR A 291 -11.67 -20.02 -29.81
C TYR A 291 -11.81 -18.63 -30.41
N GLU A 292 -10.72 -17.88 -30.57
CA GLU A 292 -10.76 -16.58 -31.24
C GLU A 292 -11.19 -16.74 -32.71
N LYS A 293 -10.60 -17.70 -33.43
CA LYS A 293 -11.01 -18.05 -34.80
C LYS A 293 -12.47 -18.51 -34.87
N ALA A 294 -12.94 -19.29 -33.89
CA ALA A 294 -14.33 -19.73 -33.79
C ALA A 294 -15.29 -18.54 -33.59
N ALA A 295 -14.95 -17.60 -32.69
CA ALA A 295 -15.74 -16.38 -32.49
C ALA A 295 -15.84 -15.57 -33.79
N GLN A 296 -14.72 -15.36 -34.48
CA GLN A 296 -14.70 -14.64 -35.76
C GLN A 296 -15.48 -15.38 -36.86
N ALA A 297 -15.38 -16.70 -36.93
CA ALA A 297 -16.13 -17.51 -37.88
C ALA A 297 -17.64 -17.39 -37.66
N TYR A 298 -18.07 -17.49 -36.40
CA TYR A 298 -19.46 -17.31 -35.99
C TYR A 298 -19.98 -15.90 -36.31
N PHE A 299 -19.19 -14.87 -36.03
CA PHE A 299 -19.51 -13.49 -36.38
C PHE A 299 -19.69 -13.30 -37.89
N ARG A 300 -18.77 -13.82 -38.71
CA ARG A 300 -18.86 -13.70 -40.19
C ARG A 300 -20.10 -14.39 -40.74
N LEU A 301 -20.47 -15.55 -40.21
CA LEU A 301 -21.73 -16.21 -40.54
C LEU A 301 -22.93 -15.37 -40.10
N GLY A 302 -22.91 -14.84 -38.87
CA GLY A 302 -23.95 -13.93 -38.36
C GLY A 302 -24.16 -12.73 -39.27
N TYR A 303 -23.07 -12.09 -39.71
CA TYR A 303 -23.11 -10.98 -40.66
C TYR A 303 -23.67 -11.41 -42.04
N ALA A 304 -23.30 -12.59 -42.53
CA ALA A 304 -23.83 -13.11 -43.79
C ALA A 304 -25.36 -13.30 -43.72
N PHE A 305 -25.90 -13.80 -42.60
CA PHE A 305 -27.35 -13.92 -42.39
C PHE A 305 -28.04 -12.57 -42.14
N TYR A 306 -27.39 -11.66 -41.41
CA TYR A 306 -27.84 -10.28 -41.25
C TYR A 306 -28.02 -9.58 -42.61
N SER A 307 -27.05 -9.74 -43.52
CA SER A 307 -27.12 -9.17 -44.88
C SER A 307 -28.27 -9.72 -45.72
N LYS A 308 -28.72 -10.96 -45.43
CA LYS A 308 -29.89 -11.61 -46.02
C LYS A 308 -31.22 -11.20 -45.34
N LYS A 309 -31.16 -10.34 -44.32
CA LYS A 309 -32.28 -9.94 -43.46
C LYS A 309 -32.91 -11.09 -42.66
N ASP A 310 -32.13 -12.15 -42.43
CA ASP A 310 -32.53 -13.23 -41.54
C ASP A 310 -32.04 -12.93 -40.12
N HIS A 311 -32.81 -12.09 -39.41
CA HIS A 311 -32.43 -11.59 -38.09
C HIS A 311 -32.33 -12.69 -37.04
N GLN A 312 -33.17 -13.72 -37.11
CA GLN A 312 -33.19 -14.80 -36.13
C GLN A 312 -31.89 -15.61 -36.23
N GLN A 313 -31.51 -16.02 -37.44
CA GLN A 313 -30.29 -16.80 -37.63
C GLN A 313 -29.03 -15.95 -37.40
N ALA A 314 -29.08 -14.65 -37.69
CA ALA A 314 -28.00 -13.71 -37.37
C ALA A 314 -27.75 -13.61 -35.86
N ILE A 315 -28.81 -13.47 -35.04
CA ILE A 315 -28.71 -13.42 -33.57
C ILE A 315 -28.10 -14.71 -33.03
N GLU A 316 -28.55 -15.88 -33.51
CA GLU A 316 -28.01 -17.18 -33.08
C GLU A 316 -26.49 -17.27 -33.29
N TYR A 317 -26.03 -16.83 -34.47
CA TYR A 317 -24.60 -16.83 -34.78
C TYR A 317 -23.81 -15.75 -34.04
N PHE A 318 -24.37 -14.55 -33.82
CA PHE A 318 -23.70 -13.53 -33.01
C PHE A 318 -23.58 -13.94 -31.54
N ASN A 319 -24.64 -14.49 -30.94
CA ASN A 319 -24.58 -15.05 -29.59
C ASN A 319 -23.60 -16.23 -29.50
N SER A 320 -23.52 -17.05 -30.56
CA SER A 320 -22.51 -18.12 -30.62
C SER A 320 -21.09 -17.55 -30.69
N ALA A 321 -20.89 -16.43 -31.40
CA ALA A 321 -19.60 -15.73 -31.40
C ALA A 321 -19.24 -15.22 -30.00
N LEU A 322 -20.19 -14.60 -29.31
CA LEU A 322 -20.03 -14.06 -27.96
C LEU A 322 -19.77 -15.13 -26.90
N LYS A 323 -20.22 -16.37 -27.13
CA LYS A 323 -19.86 -17.51 -26.28
C LYS A 323 -18.37 -17.81 -26.28
N TYR A 324 -17.69 -17.61 -27.42
CA TYR A 324 -16.25 -17.85 -27.56
C TYR A 324 -15.41 -16.60 -27.28
N ASN A 325 -15.93 -15.42 -27.59
CA ASN A 325 -15.32 -14.13 -27.24
C ASN A 325 -16.39 -13.14 -26.73
N PRO A 326 -16.59 -13.03 -25.40
CA PRO A 326 -17.59 -12.13 -24.81
C PRO A 326 -17.32 -10.65 -25.04
N ASP A 327 -16.10 -10.25 -25.43
CA ASP A 327 -15.73 -8.86 -25.65
C ASP A 327 -15.68 -8.50 -27.15
N LEU A 328 -16.31 -9.31 -28.01
CA LEU A 328 -16.35 -9.06 -29.45
C LEU A 328 -17.29 -7.89 -29.79
N LEU A 329 -16.71 -6.68 -29.80
CA LEU A 329 -17.38 -5.40 -30.01
C LEU A 329 -18.33 -5.38 -31.20
N GLU A 330 -17.91 -5.93 -32.35
CA GLU A 330 -18.70 -5.90 -33.57
C GLU A 330 -20.00 -6.69 -33.43
N ALA A 331 -19.98 -7.84 -32.73
CA ALA A 331 -21.17 -8.64 -32.53
C ALA A 331 -22.22 -7.89 -31.70
N HIS A 332 -21.79 -7.24 -30.62
CA HIS A 332 -22.67 -6.40 -29.79
C HIS A 332 -23.27 -5.24 -30.59
N LEU A 333 -22.49 -4.54 -31.42
CA LEU A 333 -22.99 -3.44 -32.26
C LEU A 333 -24.10 -3.89 -33.23
N TYR A 334 -23.94 -5.06 -33.88
CA TYR A 334 -25.01 -5.59 -34.74
C TYR A 334 -26.22 -6.07 -33.95
N LEU A 335 -26.04 -6.61 -32.74
CA LEU A 335 -27.14 -7.01 -31.86
C LEU A 335 -27.95 -5.80 -31.38
N VAL A 336 -27.31 -4.68 -31.01
CA VAL A 336 -27.98 -3.39 -30.72
C VAL A 336 -28.93 -3.03 -31.86
N GLN A 337 -28.42 -3.06 -33.10
CA GLN A 337 -29.23 -2.69 -34.26
C GLN A 337 -30.36 -3.68 -34.53
N ILE A 338 -30.09 -4.99 -34.48
CA ILE A 338 -31.09 -6.02 -34.76
C ILE A 338 -32.21 -6.00 -33.71
N TYR A 339 -31.87 -5.91 -32.41
CA TYR A 339 -32.87 -5.86 -31.34
C TYR A 339 -33.72 -4.59 -31.43
N TYR A 340 -33.12 -3.44 -31.75
CA TYR A 340 -33.89 -2.22 -32.07
C TYR A 340 -34.85 -2.46 -33.24
N ASP A 341 -34.35 -3.05 -34.34
CA ASP A 341 -35.13 -3.31 -35.55
C ASP A 341 -36.26 -4.31 -35.34
N MET A 342 -36.11 -5.25 -34.40
CA MET A 342 -37.16 -6.19 -33.97
C MET A 342 -38.14 -5.58 -32.96
N GLY A 343 -37.81 -4.44 -32.35
CA GLY A 343 -38.62 -3.79 -31.32
C GLY A 343 -38.34 -4.27 -29.90
N GLU A 344 -37.31 -5.08 -29.70
CA GLU A 344 -36.82 -5.57 -28.41
C GLU A 344 -35.93 -4.49 -27.75
N ILE A 345 -36.54 -3.36 -27.39
CA ILE A 345 -35.84 -2.16 -26.89
C ILE A 345 -35.03 -2.45 -25.61
N GLY A 346 -35.51 -3.35 -24.76
CA GLY A 346 -34.77 -3.76 -23.55
C GLY A 346 -33.44 -4.42 -23.90
N LEU A 347 -33.48 -5.45 -24.74
CA LEU A 347 -32.26 -6.15 -25.20
C LEU A 347 -31.34 -5.21 -25.97
N SER A 348 -31.86 -4.28 -26.76
CA SER A 348 -31.03 -3.28 -27.44
C SER A 348 -30.29 -2.36 -26.46
N LEU A 349 -30.87 -2.02 -25.31
CA LEU A 349 -30.22 -1.20 -24.29
C LEU A 349 -29.17 -2.01 -23.52
N ASP A 350 -29.49 -3.26 -23.17
CA ASP A 350 -28.54 -4.17 -22.51
C ASP A 350 -27.27 -4.33 -23.36
N GLU A 351 -27.42 -4.52 -24.67
CA GLU A 351 -26.28 -4.59 -25.60
C GLU A 351 -25.54 -3.24 -25.73
N CYS A 352 -26.22 -2.09 -25.61
CA CYS A 352 -25.54 -0.79 -25.57
C CYS A 352 -24.65 -0.63 -24.32
N GLU A 353 -25.07 -1.17 -23.18
CA GLU A 353 -24.26 -1.18 -21.95
C GLU A 353 -23.01 -2.05 -22.11
N GLU A 354 -23.14 -3.22 -22.73
CA GLU A 354 -21.99 -4.08 -23.05
C GLU A 354 -21.01 -3.39 -24.02
N VAL A 355 -21.51 -2.68 -25.03
CA VAL A 355 -20.62 -1.90 -25.91
C VAL A 355 -19.88 -0.80 -25.13
N LEU A 356 -20.52 -0.10 -24.20
CA LEU A 356 -19.84 0.91 -23.37
C LEU A 356 -18.87 0.31 -22.34
N ARG A 357 -19.11 -0.93 -21.89
CA ARG A 357 -18.16 -1.70 -21.07
C ARG A 357 -16.89 -2.00 -21.86
N ILE A 358 -17.04 -2.38 -23.14
CA ILE A 358 -15.92 -2.76 -24.02
C ILE A 358 -15.20 -1.52 -24.60
N ASP A 359 -15.94 -0.53 -25.10
CA ASP A 359 -15.45 0.72 -25.68
C ASP A 359 -16.20 1.94 -25.07
N PRO A 360 -15.71 2.48 -23.94
CA PRO A 360 -16.34 3.61 -23.27
C PRO A 360 -16.39 4.90 -24.12
N GLN A 361 -15.58 5.01 -25.19
CA GLN A 361 -15.52 6.19 -26.05
C GLN A 361 -16.32 6.03 -27.35
N ASN A 362 -17.12 4.97 -27.47
CA ASN A 362 -17.88 4.71 -28.69
C ASN A 362 -18.85 5.85 -29.02
N LYS A 363 -18.69 6.46 -30.19
CA LYS A 363 -19.47 7.65 -30.59
C LYS A 363 -20.88 7.33 -31.06
N GLU A 364 -21.16 6.09 -31.44
CA GLU A 364 -22.46 5.69 -32.02
C GLU A 364 -23.46 5.30 -30.93
N ILE A 365 -22.99 4.73 -29.81
CA ILE A 365 -23.85 4.23 -28.74
C ILE A 365 -24.67 5.31 -28.02
N PRO A 366 -24.13 6.49 -27.65
CA PRO A 366 -24.93 7.54 -27.02
C PRO A 366 -26.17 7.92 -27.86
N TRP A 367 -26.02 7.93 -29.19
CA TRP A 367 -27.15 8.16 -30.09
C TRP A 367 -28.16 7.00 -30.06
N PHE A 368 -27.70 5.74 -30.07
CA PHE A 368 -28.58 4.56 -29.97
C PHE A 368 -29.29 4.45 -28.62
N ILE A 369 -28.64 4.79 -27.49
CA ILE A 369 -29.27 4.83 -26.17
C ILE A 369 -30.40 5.86 -26.18
N LYS A 370 -30.10 7.10 -26.58
CA LYS A 370 -31.12 8.15 -26.70
C LYS A 370 -32.27 7.72 -27.60
N LYS A 371 -31.97 7.12 -28.76
CA LYS A 371 -32.98 6.60 -29.68
C LYS A 371 -33.87 5.53 -29.03
N ASN A 372 -33.28 4.57 -28.32
CA ASN A 372 -34.00 3.51 -27.61
C ASN A 372 -34.87 4.05 -26.47
N GLU A 373 -34.35 4.99 -25.67
CA GLU A 373 -35.09 5.62 -24.57
C GLU A 373 -36.30 6.41 -25.08
N GLN A 374 -36.12 7.21 -26.14
CA GLN A 374 -37.24 7.96 -26.72
C GLN A 374 -38.27 7.03 -27.38
N ALA A 375 -37.80 5.96 -28.06
CA ALA A 375 -38.68 4.92 -28.60
C ALA A 375 -39.45 4.17 -27.49
N LYS A 376 -38.83 3.93 -26.33
CA LYS A 376 -39.48 3.34 -25.14
C LYS A 376 -40.52 4.27 -24.54
N LYS A 377 -40.20 5.57 -24.46
CA LYS A 377 -41.06 6.61 -23.85
C LYS A 377 -42.28 6.95 -24.70
N TYR A 378 -42.09 7.09 -26.01
CA TYR A 378 -43.14 7.62 -26.90
C TYR A 378 -43.69 6.62 -27.91
N GLY A 379 -43.10 5.43 -27.98
CA GLY A 379 -43.39 4.39 -28.96
C GLY A 379 -42.45 4.49 -30.17
N ARG A 380 -41.89 3.35 -30.58
CA ARG A 380 -40.92 3.27 -31.69
C ARG A 380 -41.44 3.89 -32.99
N GLU A 381 -42.64 3.49 -33.41
CA GLU A 381 -43.25 4.01 -34.65
C GLU A 381 -43.49 5.53 -34.57
N THR A 382 -43.86 6.05 -33.39
CA THR A 382 -44.03 7.49 -33.14
C THR A 382 -42.71 8.23 -33.31
N TYR A 383 -41.65 7.73 -32.67
CA TYR A 383 -40.34 8.38 -32.67
C TYR A 383 -39.65 8.31 -34.05
N GLU A 384 -39.78 7.20 -34.78
CA GLU A 384 -39.25 7.07 -36.14
C GLU A 384 -39.93 8.04 -37.13
N ASN A 385 -41.25 8.25 -36.99
CA ASN A 385 -41.95 9.24 -37.80
C ASN A 385 -41.51 10.66 -37.44
N TYR A 386 -41.31 10.95 -36.15
CA TYR A 386 -40.75 12.23 -35.72
C TYR A 386 -39.35 12.48 -36.32
N GLU A 387 -38.46 11.50 -36.25
CA GLU A 387 -37.09 11.61 -36.77
C GLU A 387 -37.08 11.89 -38.29
N LYS A 388 -37.91 11.16 -39.06
CA LYS A 388 -38.09 11.41 -40.50
C LYS A 388 -38.61 12.83 -40.77
N GLY A 389 -39.62 13.27 -40.02
CA GLY A 389 -40.15 14.63 -40.11
C GLY A 389 -39.09 15.68 -39.79
N TYR A 390 -38.30 15.47 -38.74
CA TYR A 390 -37.24 16.38 -38.32
C TYR A 390 -36.10 16.46 -39.36
N LEU A 391 -35.70 15.35 -39.95
CA LEU A 391 -34.71 15.32 -41.03
C LEU A 391 -35.20 16.08 -42.28
N ALA A 392 -36.47 15.94 -42.64
CA ALA A 392 -37.08 16.71 -43.73
C ALA A 392 -37.18 18.21 -43.40
N TYR A 393 -37.56 18.56 -42.17
CA TYR A 393 -37.58 19.93 -41.66
C TYR A 393 -36.19 20.59 -41.73
N LYS A 394 -35.14 19.88 -41.29
CA LYS A 394 -33.75 20.38 -41.34
C LYS A 394 -33.27 20.64 -42.78
N LYS A 395 -33.77 19.89 -43.76
CA LYS A 395 -33.53 20.13 -45.19
C LYS A 395 -34.40 21.26 -45.78
N ARG A 396 -35.20 21.94 -44.94
CA ARG A 396 -36.21 22.96 -45.32
C ARG A 396 -37.28 22.42 -46.29
N ASN A 397 -37.53 21.11 -46.27
CA ASN A 397 -38.58 20.49 -47.06
C ASN A 397 -39.85 20.33 -46.20
N PHE A 398 -40.56 21.43 -45.97
CA PHE A 398 -41.72 21.47 -45.06
C PHE A 398 -42.90 20.64 -45.59
N GLU A 399 -43.08 20.55 -46.91
CA GLU A 399 -44.11 19.71 -47.53
C GLU A 399 -43.93 18.22 -47.20
N GLU A 400 -42.68 17.76 -47.10
CA GLU A 400 -42.34 16.39 -46.71
C GLU A 400 -42.35 16.20 -45.18
N ALA A 401 -42.01 17.23 -44.40
CA ALA A 401 -41.95 17.15 -42.93
C ALA A 401 -43.33 17.06 -42.26
N ILE A 402 -44.30 17.87 -42.73
CA ILE A 402 -45.66 17.95 -42.20
C ILE A 402 -46.36 16.58 -42.07
N PRO A 403 -46.42 15.72 -43.12
CA PRO A 403 -47.11 14.42 -43.01
C PRO A 403 -46.46 13.49 -41.99
N TYR A 404 -45.13 13.51 -41.85
CA TYR A 404 -44.43 12.69 -40.84
C TYR A 404 -44.72 13.15 -39.41
N PHE A 405 -44.72 14.46 -39.14
CA PHE A 405 -45.11 14.96 -37.81
C PHE A 405 -46.56 14.66 -37.49
N LYS A 406 -47.48 14.76 -38.46
CA LYS A 406 -48.88 14.34 -38.28
C LYS A 406 -49.01 12.85 -37.94
N LEU A 407 -48.22 11.98 -38.57
CA LEU A 407 -48.20 10.55 -38.26
C LEU A 407 -47.66 10.29 -36.85
N ALA A 408 -46.62 11.01 -36.42
CA ALA A 408 -46.11 10.93 -35.06
C ALA A 408 -47.18 11.37 -34.04
N ILE A 409 -47.83 12.52 -34.26
CA ILE A 409 -48.91 13.03 -33.40
C ILE A 409 -50.09 12.07 -33.34
N LEU A 410 -50.48 11.46 -34.47
CA LEU A 410 -51.59 10.52 -34.51
C LEU A 410 -51.35 9.30 -33.62
N LYS A 411 -50.08 8.85 -33.52
CA LYS A 411 -49.69 7.70 -32.69
C LYS A 411 -49.52 8.08 -31.23
N ASN A 412 -48.99 9.27 -30.95
CA ASN A 412 -48.87 9.80 -29.60
C ASN A 412 -49.13 11.32 -29.56
N PRO A 413 -50.36 11.74 -29.20
CA PRO A 413 -50.74 13.15 -29.16
C PRO A 413 -50.04 13.96 -28.05
N ASN A 414 -49.42 13.31 -27.07
CA ASN A 414 -48.74 13.99 -25.96
C ASN A 414 -47.24 14.16 -26.21
N PHE A 415 -46.74 13.74 -27.38
CA PHE A 415 -45.34 13.96 -27.76
C PHE A 415 -45.19 15.41 -28.27
N LYS A 416 -44.61 16.27 -27.43
CA LYS A 416 -44.53 17.72 -27.62
C LYS A 416 -43.79 18.12 -28.91
N GLU A 417 -42.68 17.46 -29.20
CA GLU A 417 -41.72 17.82 -30.24
C GLU A 417 -42.33 17.76 -31.66
N PRO A 418 -43.08 16.71 -32.05
CA PRO A 418 -43.86 16.74 -33.28
C PRO A 418 -44.82 17.94 -33.40
N HIS A 419 -45.52 18.34 -32.33
CA HIS A 419 -46.39 19.52 -32.37
C HIS A 419 -45.59 20.80 -32.57
N TYR A 420 -44.44 20.91 -31.90
CA TYR A 420 -43.52 22.05 -32.00
C TYR A 420 -43.00 22.22 -33.45
N TYR A 421 -42.43 21.17 -34.04
CA TYR A 421 -41.89 21.26 -35.40
C TYR A 421 -42.98 21.31 -36.47
N LEU A 422 -44.17 20.77 -36.20
CA LEU A 422 -45.32 20.96 -37.08
C LEU A 422 -45.79 22.42 -37.07
N ALA A 423 -45.83 23.07 -35.90
CA ALA A 423 -46.16 24.48 -35.78
C ALA A 423 -45.19 25.38 -36.56
N LEU A 424 -43.89 25.11 -36.45
CA LEU A 424 -42.85 25.79 -37.23
C LEU A 424 -42.98 25.53 -38.74
N SER A 425 -43.22 24.28 -39.14
CA SER A 425 -43.39 23.93 -40.55
C SER A 425 -44.60 24.65 -41.17
N TYR A 426 -45.68 24.80 -40.41
CA TYR A 426 -46.85 25.59 -40.82
C TYR A 426 -46.58 27.09 -40.90
N TYR A 427 -45.84 27.63 -39.94
CA TYR A 427 -45.44 29.05 -39.93
C TYR A 427 -44.62 29.41 -41.18
N GLU A 428 -43.62 28.60 -41.51
CA GLU A 428 -42.77 28.78 -42.70
C GLU A 428 -43.55 28.57 -44.01
N ALA A 429 -44.55 27.69 -44.00
CA ALA A 429 -45.48 27.51 -45.12
C ALA A 429 -46.50 28.67 -45.26
N GLY A 430 -46.54 29.62 -44.31
CA GLY A 430 -47.47 30.75 -44.30
C GLY A 430 -48.87 30.43 -43.78
N ASP A 431 -49.08 29.25 -43.20
CA ASP A 431 -50.35 28.80 -42.63
C ASP A 431 -50.42 29.13 -41.13
N LEU A 432 -50.69 30.41 -40.84
CA LEU A 432 -50.68 30.94 -39.48
C LEU A 432 -51.77 30.31 -38.59
N ASP A 433 -52.94 29.96 -39.13
CA ASP A 433 -54.03 29.39 -38.34
C ASP A 433 -53.68 27.98 -37.82
N ASN A 434 -53.10 27.12 -38.68
CA ASN A 434 -52.63 25.82 -38.24
C ASN A 434 -51.39 25.93 -37.35
N SER A 435 -50.51 26.90 -37.59
CA SER A 435 -49.36 27.16 -36.72
C SER A 435 -49.79 27.54 -35.30
N ILE A 436 -50.71 28.51 -35.16
CA ILE A 436 -51.29 28.94 -33.86
C ILE A 436 -51.91 27.74 -33.14
N SER A 437 -52.73 26.95 -33.82
CA SER A 437 -53.38 25.79 -33.22
C SER A 437 -52.38 24.75 -32.70
N GLN A 438 -51.27 24.53 -33.42
CA GLN A 438 -50.22 23.63 -32.94
C GLN A 438 -49.42 24.23 -31.79
N TRP A 439 -49.15 25.55 -31.78
CA TRP A 439 -48.50 26.21 -30.66
C TRP A 439 -49.34 26.17 -29.38
N GLU A 440 -50.66 26.36 -29.49
CA GLU A 440 -51.60 26.18 -28.38
C GLU A 440 -51.52 24.75 -27.84
N LYS A 441 -51.40 23.74 -28.71
CA LYS A 441 -51.21 22.35 -28.30
C LYS A 441 -49.88 22.10 -27.60
N VAL A 442 -48.79 22.72 -28.06
CA VAL A 442 -47.49 22.66 -27.36
C VAL A 442 -47.62 23.23 -25.95
N ILE A 443 -48.33 24.35 -25.78
CA ILE A 443 -48.54 25.00 -24.47
C ILE A 443 -49.53 24.22 -23.59
N GLU A 444 -50.50 23.53 -24.19
CA GLU A 444 -51.39 22.61 -23.46
C GLU A 444 -50.61 21.42 -22.90
N ILE A 445 -49.63 20.90 -23.66
CA ILE A 445 -48.76 19.80 -23.22
C ILE A 445 -47.72 20.30 -22.20
N ASP A 446 -47.18 21.50 -22.38
CA ASP A 446 -46.17 22.13 -21.53
C ASP A 446 -46.47 23.61 -21.30
N SER A 447 -47.14 23.90 -20.18
CA SER A 447 -47.59 25.25 -19.84
C SER A 447 -46.46 26.24 -19.54
N PHE A 448 -45.22 25.78 -19.38
CA PHE A 448 -44.06 26.61 -19.06
C PHE A 448 -43.10 26.81 -20.24
N ASP A 449 -43.43 26.28 -21.42
CA ASP A 449 -42.63 26.47 -22.64
C ASP A 449 -42.72 27.92 -23.14
N ASN A 450 -41.86 28.78 -22.58
CA ASN A 450 -41.77 30.20 -22.91
C ASN A 450 -41.41 30.44 -24.38
N THR A 451 -40.69 29.49 -25.00
CA THR A 451 -40.35 29.53 -26.43
C THR A 451 -41.60 29.32 -27.28
N ALA A 452 -42.42 28.32 -26.95
CA ALA A 452 -43.71 28.10 -27.62
C ALA A 452 -44.67 29.29 -27.41
N LYS A 453 -44.73 29.87 -26.20
CA LYS A 453 -45.49 31.10 -25.95
C LYS A 453 -44.98 32.28 -26.77
N HIS A 454 -43.66 32.42 -26.92
CA HIS A 454 -43.06 33.45 -27.77
C HIS A 454 -43.45 33.26 -29.23
N PHE A 455 -43.32 32.05 -29.79
CA PHE A 455 -43.72 31.79 -31.17
C PHE A 455 -45.23 31.92 -31.38
N LEU A 456 -46.06 31.51 -30.41
CA LEU A 456 -47.49 31.75 -30.43
C LEU A 456 -47.79 33.25 -30.49
N ASN A 457 -47.18 34.04 -29.59
CA ASN A 457 -47.34 35.49 -29.56
C ASN A 457 -46.89 36.13 -30.87
N ASN A 458 -45.78 35.69 -31.46
CA ASN A 458 -45.35 36.18 -32.78
C ASN A 458 -46.40 35.87 -33.86
N CYS A 459 -46.96 34.65 -33.87
CA CYS A 459 -48.02 34.29 -34.81
C CYS A 459 -49.30 35.11 -34.60
N LEU A 460 -49.67 35.36 -33.34
CA LEU A 460 -50.83 36.17 -32.97
C LEU A 460 -50.63 37.65 -33.33
N GLU A 461 -49.45 38.19 -33.05
CA GLU A 461 -49.08 39.56 -33.44
C GLU A 461 -49.00 39.70 -34.96
N GLU A 462 -48.49 38.69 -35.67
CA GLU A 462 -48.44 38.71 -37.13
C GLU A 462 -49.85 38.68 -37.72
N LYS A 463 -50.75 37.91 -37.10
CA LYS A 463 -52.17 37.86 -37.45
C LYS A 463 -52.90 39.16 -37.13
N GLN A 464 -52.52 39.86 -36.05
CA GLN A 464 -53.18 41.09 -35.60
C GLN A 464 -52.67 42.35 -36.31
N TYR A 465 -51.35 42.49 -36.47
CA TYR A 465 -50.69 43.70 -36.93
C TYR A 465 -50.11 43.58 -38.36
N GLY A 466 -49.95 42.35 -38.87
CA GLY A 466 -49.44 42.07 -40.20
C GLY A 466 -47.93 41.80 -40.25
N ARG A 467 -47.53 40.84 -41.09
CA ARG A 467 -46.14 40.38 -41.26
C ARG A 467 -45.17 41.53 -41.58
N GLU A 468 -45.54 42.46 -42.46
CA GLU A 468 -44.66 43.57 -42.83
C GLU A 468 -44.50 44.59 -41.67
N THR A 469 -45.57 44.93 -40.94
CA THR A 469 -45.48 45.81 -39.75
C THR A 469 -44.49 45.25 -38.72
N LEU A 470 -44.58 43.95 -38.42
CA LEU A 470 -43.67 43.30 -37.48
C LEU A 470 -42.26 43.14 -38.03
N LYS A 471 -42.09 42.86 -39.32
CA LYS A 471 -40.77 42.77 -39.95
C LYS A 471 -40.01 44.09 -39.85
N TYR A 472 -40.64 45.20 -40.18
CA TYR A 472 -40.01 46.53 -40.05
C TYR A 472 -39.78 46.90 -38.58
N PHE A 473 -40.70 46.55 -37.69
CA PHE A 473 -40.48 46.72 -36.25
C PHE A 473 -39.29 45.91 -35.74
N ASN A 474 -39.21 44.62 -36.05
CA ASN A 474 -38.13 43.74 -35.62
C ASN A 474 -36.80 44.18 -36.22
N THR A 475 -36.78 44.64 -37.48
CA THR A 475 -35.58 45.22 -38.10
C THR A 475 -35.15 46.51 -37.40
N GLY A 476 -36.11 47.38 -37.04
CA GLY A 476 -35.85 48.57 -36.25
C GLY A 476 -35.35 48.25 -34.85
N TYR A 477 -35.91 47.22 -34.22
CA TYR A 477 -35.51 46.73 -32.90
C TYR A 477 -34.10 46.14 -32.93
N ASP A 478 -33.73 45.41 -33.98
CA ASP A 478 -32.37 44.94 -34.21
C ASP A 478 -31.36 46.10 -34.32
N TYR A 479 -31.71 47.15 -35.07
CA TYR A 479 -30.87 48.35 -35.15
C TYR A 479 -30.80 49.08 -33.81
N TYR A 480 -31.89 49.12 -33.07
CA TYR A 480 -31.95 49.70 -31.72
C TYR A 480 -31.00 48.97 -30.76
N LEU A 481 -31.01 47.63 -30.76
CA LEU A 481 -30.09 46.81 -29.94
C LEU A 481 -28.63 46.99 -30.35
N LYS A 482 -28.35 47.22 -31.63
CA LYS A 482 -27.00 47.52 -32.15
C LYS A 482 -26.53 48.95 -31.83
N GLY A 483 -27.35 49.77 -31.17
CA GLY A 483 -27.07 51.17 -30.89
C GLY A 483 -27.15 52.08 -32.12
N GLU A 484 -27.64 51.57 -33.25
CA GLU A 484 -27.79 52.31 -34.51
C GLU A 484 -29.13 53.04 -34.53
N TYR A 485 -29.34 53.93 -33.55
CA TYR A 485 -30.64 54.54 -33.27
C TYR A 485 -31.24 55.32 -34.45
N ASP A 486 -30.41 55.96 -35.29
CA ASP A 486 -30.89 56.65 -36.50
C ASP A 486 -31.51 55.68 -37.53
N LYS A 487 -30.97 54.46 -37.65
CA LYS A 487 -31.56 53.43 -38.52
C LYS A 487 -32.78 52.80 -37.87
N ALA A 488 -32.74 52.58 -36.56
CA ALA A 488 -33.88 52.10 -35.78
C ALA A 488 -35.10 53.02 -35.96
N ILE A 489 -34.91 54.33 -35.84
CA ILE A 489 -35.94 55.36 -36.07
C ILE A 489 -36.57 55.22 -37.46
N LYS A 490 -35.76 54.99 -38.49
CA LYS A 490 -36.26 54.84 -39.86
C LYS A 490 -37.15 53.62 -40.01
N GLU A 491 -36.72 52.48 -39.51
CA GLU A 491 -37.46 51.22 -39.60
C GLU A 491 -38.70 51.22 -38.69
N PHE A 492 -38.66 51.85 -37.51
CA PHE A 492 -39.85 52.05 -36.67
C PHE A 492 -40.88 52.96 -37.32
N ASN A 493 -40.46 54.04 -37.97
CA ASN A 493 -41.36 54.86 -38.77
C ASN A 493 -41.97 54.05 -39.93
N GLN A 494 -41.18 53.21 -40.61
CA GLN A 494 -41.71 52.32 -41.64
C GLN A 494 -42.71 51.31 -41.08
N SER A 495 -42.49 50.76 -39.89
CA SER A 495 -43.48 49.92 -39.21
C SER A 495 -44.79 50.66 -38.96
N LEU A 496 -44.71 51.92 -38.52
CA LEU A 496 -45.85 52.80 -38.28
C LEU A 496 -46.54 53.26 -39.57
N ASP A 497 -45.83 53.30 -40.70
CA ASP A 497 -46.44 53.56 -42.02
C ASP A 497 -47.41 52.42 -42.41
N TYR A 498 -47.08 51.16 -42.09
CA TYR A 498 -47.96 50.01 -42.34
C TYR A 498 -49.08 49.90 -41.29
N ASN A 499 -48.79 50.22 -40.02
CA ASN A 499 -49.79 50.25 -38.97
C ASN A 499 -49.55 51.43 -38.00
N PRO A 500 -50.26 52.56 -38.18
CA PRO A 500 -50.07 53.76 -37.35
C PRO A 500 -50.43 53.60 -35.87
N GLU A 501 -51.24 52.60 -35.53
CA GLU A 501 -51.70 52.29 -34.17
C GLU A 501 -50.76 51.29 -33.47
N PHE A 502 -49.65 50.90 -34.10
CA PHE A 502 -48.73 49.92 -33.53
C PHE A 502 -47.89 50.53 -32.40
N GLU A 503 -48.44 50.46 -31.19
CA GLU A 503 -47.94 51.09 -29.97
C GLU A 503 -46.46 50.78 -29.69
N LYS A 504 -46.02 49.52 -29.90
CA LYS A 504 -44.62 49.11 -29.68
C LYS A 504 -43.64 49.90 -30.55
N ALA A 505 -43.95 50.14 -31.82
CA ALA A 505 -43.07 50.92 -32.68
C ALA A 505 -42.97 52.38 -32.23
N ARG A 506 -44.05 52.99 -31.71
CA ARG A 506 -44.00 54.36 -31.14
C ARG A 506 -43.16 54.42 -29.86
N GLN A 507 -43.28 53.42 -28.99
CA GLN A 507 -42.47 53.33 -27.76
C GLN A 507 -40.97 53.18 -28.08
N PHE A 508 -40.59 52.30 -29.00
CA PHE A 508 -39.17 52.16 -29.36
C PHE A 508 -38.65 53.31 -30.23
N LEU A 509 -39.52 54.01 -30.95
CA LEU A 509 -39.21 55.25 -31.64
C LEU A 509 -38.89 56.37 -30.63
N SER A 510 -39.72 56.57 -29.59
CA SER A 510 -39.44 57.56 -28.55
C SER A 510 -38.12 57.24 -27.82
N ARG A 511 -37.88 55.97 -27.45
CA ARG A 511 -36.61 55.52 -26.83
C ARG A 511 -35.40 55.77 -27.70
N SER A 512 -35.53 55.57 -29.02
CA SER A 512 -34.45 55.88 -29.97
C SER A 512 -34.12 57.38 -29.97
N TYR A 513 -35.14 58.24 -29.90
CA TYR A 513 -34.93 59.69 -29.76
C TYR A 513 -34.27 60.06 -28.44
N TYR A 514 -34.64 59.41 -27.33
CA TYR A 514 -33.99 59.63 -26.03
C TYR A 514 -32.49 59.28 -26.07
N GLN A 515 -32.13 58.13 -26.67
CA GLN A 515 -30.73 57.70 -26.81
C GLN A 515 -29.88 58.64 -27.68
N LEU A 516 -30.51 59.32 -28.64
CA LEU A 516 -29.87 60.38 -29.43
C LEU A 516 -29.91 61.76 -28.74
N ASN A 517 -30.32 61.81 -27.47
CA ASN A 517 -30.47 63.01 -26.66
C ASN A 517 -31.45 64.04 -27.28
N GLN A 518 -32.41 63.58 -28.09
CA GLN A 518 -33.45 64.39 -28.72
C GLN A 518 -34.69 64.43 -27.84
N MET A 519 -34.57 65.12 -26.70
CA MET A 519 -35.60 65.10 -25.64
C MET A 519 -36.97 65.62 -26.10
N ASP A 520 -36.99 66.63 -26.98
CA ASP A 520 -38.24 67.20 -27.51
C ASP A 520 -39.05 66.17 -28.32
N LYS A 521 -38.38 65.37 -29.16
CA LYS A 521 -39.04 64.32 -29.96
C LYS A 521 -39.38 63.09 -29.14
N TYR A 522 -38.58 62.78 -28.13
CA TYR A 522 -38.93 61.76 -27.13
C TYR A 522 -40.26 62.12 -26.47
N LEU A 523 -40.41 63.36 -25.99
CA LEU A 523 -41.65 63.82 -25.36
C LEU A 523 -42.82 63.87 -26.34
N GLU A 524 -42.60 64.26 -27.60
CA GLU A 524 -43.64 64.31 -28.63
C GLU A 524 -44.21 62.93 -28.98
N GLU A 525 -43.36 61.94 -29.29
CA GLU A 525 -43.83 60.58 -29.59
C GLU A 525 -44.45 59.92 -28.37
N ARG A 526 -44.01 60.32 -27.17
CA ARG A 526 -44.58 59.84 -25.92
C ARG A 526 -45.96 60.42 -25.63
N GLU A 527 -46.18 61.71 -25.86
CA GLU A 527 -47.50 62.34 -25.70
C GLU A 527 -48.55 61.66 -26.59
N LYS A 528 -48.14 61.22 -27.80
CA LYS A 528 -48.98 60.43 -28.73
C LYS A 528 -49.35 59.04 -28.19
N VAL A 529 -48.55 58.46 -27.29
CA VAL A 529 -48.86 57.19 -26.61
C VAL A 529 -49.78 57.43 -25.40
N THR A 530 -49.54 58.51 -24.64
CA THR A 530 -50.23 58.82 -23.37
C THR A 530 -51.65 59.41 -23.56
N THR A 531 -51.87 60.23 -24.60
CA THR A 531 -53.16 60.92 -24.85
C THR A 531 -54.31 59.98 -25.22
N LEU A 532 -54.04 58.71 -25.52
CA LEU A 532 -55.05 57.72 -25.91
C LEU A 532 -55.77 57.03 -24.72
N LYS A 533 -55.32 57.16 -23.45
CA LYS A 533 -55.77 56.20 -22.41
C LYS A 533 -56.06 56.62 -20.96
N ILE A 534 -55.84 57.85 -20.47
CA ILE A 534 -55.84 58.04 -18.99
C ILE A 534 -57.10 58.74 -18.43
N SER A 535 -57.88 58.03 -17.60
CA SER A 535 -58.88 58.60 -16.68
C SER A 535 -59.05 57.77 -15.38
N GLY A 536 -58.00 57.68 -14.54
CA GLY A 536 -58.06 56.99 -13.24
C GLY A 536 -56.74 57.02 -12.44
N GLU A 537 -56.77 56.82 -11.12
CA GLU A 537 -55.56 56.74 -10.27
C GLU A 537 -54.77 55.43 -10.49
N GLU A 538 -55.44 54.31 -10.76
CA GLU A 538 -54.79 53.05 -11.14
C GLU A 538 -54.04 53.15 -12.48
N GLU A 539 -54.65 53.81 -13.46
CA GLU A 539 -54.05 54.03 -14.78
C GLU A 539 -52.84 54.98 -14.70
N LYS A 540 -52.83 55.90 -13.74
CA LYS A 540 -51.67 56.74 -13.43
C LYS A 540 -50.54 55.96 -12.75
N ALA A 541 -50.86 55.11 -11.77
CA ALA A 541 -49.87 54.26 -11.12
C ALA A 541 -49.21 53.31 -12.14
N GLU A 542 -50.00 52.76 -13.06
CA GLU A 542 -49.54 51.93 -14.17
C GLU A 542 -48.60 52.69 -15.12
N GLU A 543 -48.91 53.95 -15.43
CA GLU A 543 -48.05 54.78 -16.28
C GLU A 543 -46.71 55.13 -15.60
N HIS A 544 -46.75 55.49 -14.31
CA HIS A 544 -45.53 55.72 -13.53
C HIS A 544 -44.67 54.45 -13.42
N TYR A 545 -45.29 53.27 -13.27
CA TYR A 545 -44.57 51.99 -13.34
C TYR A 545 -43.94 51.74 -14.71
N LYS A 546 -44.69 51.92 -15.80
CA LYS A 546 -44.17 51.77 -17.18
C LYS A 546 -43.01 52.72 -17.45
N LEU A 547 -43.08 53.94 -16.93
CA LEU A 547 -42.00 54.91 -17.04
C LEU A 547 -40.78 54.49 -16.20
N GLY A 548 -41.03 54.00 -14.98
CA GLY A 548 -40.01 53.39 -14.14
C GLY A 548 -39.27 52.26 -14.85
N TYR A 549 -40.02 51.34 -15.47
CA TYR A 549 -39.48 50.24 -16.27
C TYR A 549 -38.71 50.72 -17.50
N GLU A 550 -39.23 51.73 -18.21
CA GLU A 550 -38.54 52.35 -19.33
C GLU A 550 -37.18 52.91 -18.91
N PHE A 551 -37.13 53.75 -17.88
CA PHE A 551 -35.86 54.32 -17.42
C PHE A 551 -34.91 53.30 -16.80
N TYR A 552 -35.43 52.25 -16.16
CA TYR A 552 -34.64 51.11 -15.72
C TYR A 552 -33.95 50.44 -16.92
N SER A 553 -34.70 50.18 -18.00
CA SER A 553 -34.14 49.59 -19.23
C SER A 553 -33.11 50.48 -19.92
N LEU A 554 -33.24 51.80 -19.76
CA LEU A 554 -32.27 52.80 -20.23
C LEU A 554 -31.06 52.96 -19.29
N LYS A 555 -30.97 52.14 -18.23
CA LYS A 555 -29.96 52.20 -17.15
C LYS A 555 -29.92 53.53 -16.40
N ASN A 556 -30.96 54.35 -16.50
CA ASN A 556 -31.13 55.56 -15.73
C ASN A 556 -31.88 55.25 -14.43
N TYR A 557 -31.18 54.57 -13.52
CA TYR A 557 -31.78 54.05 -12.29
C TYR A 557 -32.34 55.18 -11.40
N THR A 558 -31.75 56.37 -11.42
CA THR A 558 -32.22 57.50 -10.61
C THR A 558 -33.65 57.91 -10.97
N VAL A 559 -33.91 58.15 -12.25
CA VAL A 559 -35.25 58.55 -12.72
C VAL A 559 -36.21 57.37 -12.62
N ALA A 560 -35.76 56.16 -12.92
CA ALA A 560 -36.55 54.96 -12.73
C ALA A 560 -37.07 54.83 -11.29
N MET A 561 -36.22 55.05 -10.30
CA MET A 561 -36.59 54.98 -8.89
C MET A 561 -37.59 56.07 -8.48
N GLU A 562 -37.46 57.29 -8.99
CA GLU A 562 -38.41 58.38 -8.73
C GLU A 562 -39.81 57.99 -9.21
N GLU A 563 -39.90 57.52 -10.46
CA GLU A 563 -41.17 57.12 -11.07
C GLU A 563 -41.78 55.87 -10.42
N LEU A 564 -40.96 54.89 -10.02
CA LEU A 564 -41.44 53.72 -9.28
C LEU A 564 -41.92 54.06 -7.87
N LYS A 565 -41.32 55.04 -7.21
CA LYS A 565 -41.82 55.56 -5.92
C LYS A 565 -43.15 56.27 -6.09
N GLU A 566 -43.34 57.04 -7.16
CA GLU A 566 -44.63 57.67 -7.45
C GLU A 566 -45.71 56.62 -7.78
N ALA A 567 -45.36 55.56 -8.52
CA ALA A 567 -46.25 54.42 -8.75
C ALA A 567 -46.69 53.77 -7.43
N LEU A 568 -45.76 53.57 -6.50
CA LEU A 568 -46.02 52.99 -5.17
C LEU A 568 -46.76 53.96 -4.22
N ASN A 569 -46.59 55.27 -4.39
CA ASN A 569 -47.38 56.28 -3.66
C ASN A 569 -48.87 56.24 -4.07
N LEU A 570 -49.13 56.06 -5.37
CA LEU A 570 -50.48 55.96 -5.92
C LEU A 570 -51.11 54.59 -5.64
N LYS A 571 -50.31 53.52 -5.70
CA LYS A 571 -50.73 52.14 -5.42
C LYS A 571 -49.70 51.44 -4.55
N SER A 572 -49.95 51.43 -3.23
CA SER A 572 -49.02 50.85 -2.24
C SER A 572 -48.82 49.33 -2.34
N ASP A 573 -49.85 48.61 -2.75
CA ASP A 573 -49.83 47.18 -3.06
C ASP A 573 -49.59 46.98 -4.56
N TYR A 574 -48.34 47.21 -4.99
CA TYR A 574 -47.92 47.04 -6.37
C TYR A 574 -46.59 46.27 -6.47
N PRO A 575 -46.65 44.91 -6.44
CA PRO A 575 -45.46 44.06 -6.42
C PRO A 575 -44.49 44.33 -7.58
N ASN A 576 -45.01 44.55 -8.79
CA ASN A 576 -44.21 44.79 -10.00
C ASN A 576 -43.33 46.04 -9.85
N ALA A 577 -43.90 47.14 -9.36
CA ALA A 577 -43.18 48.39 -9.13
C ALA A 577 -42.17 48.26 -7.99
N ARG A 578 -42.52 47.50 -6.94
CA ARG A 578 -41.66 47.30 -5.76
C ARG A 578 -40.47 46.40 -6.07
N TYR A 579 -40.67 45.32 -6.83
CA TYR A 579 -39.59 44.45 -7.32
C TYR A 579 -38.61 45.23 -8.19
N LEU A 580 -39.11 45.99 -9.17
CA LEU A 580 -38.26 46.78 -10.05
C LEU A 580 -37.51 47.89 -9.29
N LEU A 581 -38.12 48.46 -8.24
CA LEU A 581 -37.44 49.41 -7.36
C LEU A 581 -36.29 48.74 -6.60
N ALA A 582 -36.49 47.50 -6.14
CA ALA A 582 -35.44 46.70 -5.51
C ALA A 582 -34.28 46.42 -6.50
N GLU A 583 -34.58 46.07 -7.75
CA GLU A 583 -33.58 45.92 -8.82
C GLU A 583 -32.79 47.22 -9.06
N CYS A 584 -33.44 48.38 -9.11
CA CYS A 584 -32.73 49.66 -9.22
C CYS A 584 -31.74 49.87 -8.07
N TYR A 585 -32.15 49.59 -6.83
CA TYR A 585 -31.26 49.67 -5.66
C TYR A 585 -30.12 48.67 -5.74
N PHE A 586 -30.40 47.45 -6.21
CA PHE A 586 -29.40 46.39 -6.41
C PHE A 586 -28.33 46.82 -7.43
N GLN A 587 -28.75 47.33 -8.59
CA GLN A 587 -27.82 47.80 -9.65
C GLN A 587 -26.97 49.00 -9.23
N LYS A 588 -27.43 49.80 -8.25
CA LYS A 588 -26.65 50.89 -7.64
C LYS A 588 -25.68 50.43 -6.54
N GLY A 589 -25.69 49.14 -6.18
CA GLY A 589 -24.88 48.60 -5.08
C GLY A 589 -25.45 48.89 -3.68
N GLU A 590 -26.68 49.39 -3.58
CA GLU A 590 -27.35 49.69 -2.30
C GLU A 590 -28.04 48.43 -1.74
N TYR A 591 -27.27 47.35 -1.54
CA TYR A 591 -27.78 46.00 -1.26
C TYR A 591 -28.68 45.90 -0.03
N LYS A 592 -28.43 46.70 1.03
CA LYS A 592 -29.29 46.68 2.22
C LYS A 592 -30.69 47.24 1.95
N ILE A 593 -30.80 48.25 1.09
CA ILE A 593 -32.10 48.83 0.74
C ILE A 593 -32.82 47.91 -0.26
N ALA A 594 -32.07 47.38 -1.24
CA ALA A 594 -32.58 46.38 -2.18
C ALA A 594 -33.16 45.17 -1.44
N GLN A 595 -32.42 44.62 -0.47
CA GLN A 595 -32.85 43.51 0.39
C GLN A 595 -34.20 43.78 1.06
N VAL A 596 -34.39 44.96 1.65
CA VAL A 596 -35.65 45.33 2.31
C VAL A 596 -36.82 45.40 1.32
N GLU A 597 -36.61 45.97 0.13
CA GLU A 597 -37.68 46.04 -0.87
C GLU A 597 -38.00 44.68 -1.50
N TYR A 598 -37.00 43.81 -1.75
CA TYR A 598 -37.26 42.41 -2.14
C TYR A 598 -38.04 41.66 -1.07
N GLU A 599 -37.69 41.81 0.21
CA GLU A 599 -38.42 41.13 1.28
C GLU A 599 -39.87 41.60 1.41
N ARG A 600 -40.16 42.86 1.09
CA ARG A 600 -41.54 43.38 1.04
C ARG A 600 -42.36 42.72 -0.06
N VAL A 601 -41.76 42.47 -1.23
CA VAL A 601 -42.40 41.69 -2.31
C VAL A 601 -42.73 40.25 -1.85
N VAL A 602 -41.86 39.66 -1.02
CA VAL A 602 -42.04 38.30 -0.48
C VAL A 602 -43.02 38.22 0.70
N THR A 603 -43.16 39.30 1.48
CA THR A 603 -44.00 39.33 2.71
C THR A 603 -45.43 39.81 2.47
N ASP A 604 -45.70 40.54 1.39
CA ASP A 604 -47.07 40.84 0.98
C ASP A 604 -47.82 39.53 0.68
N SER A 605 -48.97 39.32 1.34
CA SER A 605 -49.61 38.02 1.61
C SER A 605 -50.11 37.20 0.40
N VAL A 606 -49.78 37.59 -0.83
CA VAL A 606 -50.18 36.92 -2.07
C VAL A 606 -48.93 36.59 -2.88
N ILE A 607 -48.68 35.28 -3.07
CA ILE A 607 -47.68 34.80 -4.04
C ILE A 607 -48.04 35.41 -5.40
N ASN A 608 -47.17 36.28 -5.89
CA ASN A 608 -47.27 36.94 -7.18
C ASN A 608 -46.17 36.44 -8.13
N GLU A 609 -46.23 36.86 -9.40
CA GLU A 609 -45.34 36.42 -10.47
C GLU A 609 -43.85 36.78 -10.29
N TYR A 610 -43.51 37.64 -9.31
CA TYR A 610 -42.12 38.04 -8.99
C TYR A 610 -41.65 37.50 -7.64
N THR A 611 -42.40 36.60 -6.99
CA THR A 611 -42.08 36.14 -5.63
C THR A 611 -40.79 35.32 -5.61
N ASP A 612 -40.58 34.46 -6.60
CA ASP A 612 -39.37 33.68 -6.78
C ASP A 612 -38.18 34.54 -7.22
N ASP A 613 -38.38 35.48 -8.15
CA ASP A 613 -37.38 36.51 -8.49
C ASP A 613 -36.93 37.29 -7.26
N ALA A 614 -37.87 37.76 -6.42
CA ALA A 614 -37.58 38.51 -5.22
C ALA A 614 -36.90 37.67 -4.14
N LEU A 615 -37.23 36.38 -4.01
CA LEU A 615 -36.51 35.45 -3.13
C LEU A 615 -35.05 35.28 -3.59
N LEU A 616 -34.81 35.13 -4.89
CA LEU A 616 -33.47 35.03 -5.46
C LEU A 616 -32.66 36.31 -5.22
N GLY A 617 -33.26 37.47 -5.53
CA GLY A 617 -32.65 38.79 -5.34
C GLY A 617 -32.36 39.09 -3.87
N SER A 618 -33.29 38.77 -2.97
CA SER A 618 -33.11 38.88 -1.52
C SER A 618 -31.97 38.01 -1.01
N GLY A 619 -31.96 36.72 -1.37
CA GLY A 619 -30.88 35.80 -0.99
C GLY A 619 -29.52 36.26 -1.49
N TRP A 620 -29.47 36.83 -2.70
CA TRP A 620 -28.23 37.35 -3.26
C TRP A 620 -27.75 38.63 -2.57
N CYS A 621 -28.66 39.52 -2.16
CA CYS A 621 -28.31 40.66 -1.33
C CYS A 621 -27.70 40.22 0.01
N TYR A 622 -28.32 39.25 0.68
CA TYR A 622 -27.77 38.69 1.93
C TYR A 622 -26.38 38.11 1.73
N TYR A 623 -26.14 37.36 0.65
CA TYR A 623 -24.82 36.85 0.30
C TYR A 623 -23.78 37.97 0.11
N LEU A 624 -24.13 39.04 -0.62
CA LEU A 624 -23.23 40.19 -0.85
C LEU A 624 -23.00 41.04 0.41
N LEU A 625 -23.90 40.96 1.39
CA LEU A 625 -23.76 41.57 2.71
C LEU A 625 -23.00 40.68 3.71
N GLU A 626 -22.50 39.52 3.26
CA GLU A 626 -21.82 38.50 4.09
C GLU A 626 -22.73 37.88 5.18
N GLU A 627 -24.05 38.03 5.04
CA GLU A 627 -25.08 37.43 5.88
C GLU A 627 -25.47 36.04 5.30
N TYR A 628 -24.52 35.10 5.31
CA TYR A 628 -24.66 33.81 4.61
C TYR A 628 -25.79 32.90 5.13
N PRO A 629 -26.06 32.77 6.45
CA PRO A 629 -27.17 31.95 6.93
C PRO A 629 -28.54 32.42 6.40
N GLU A 630 -28.77 33.73 6.40
CA GLU A 630 -30.00 34.34 5.88
C GLU A 630 -30.11 34.15 4.36
N ALA A 631 -28.98 34.26 3.64
CA ALA A 631 -28.93 33.95 2.20
C ALA A 631 -29.38 32.51 1.92
N THR A 632 -28.87 31.54 2.69
CA THR A 632 -29.24 30.12 2.53
C THR A 632 -30.72 29.89 2.79
N GLU A 633 -31.31 30.56 3.78
CA GLU A 633 -32.75 30.45 4.08
C GLU A 633 -33.60 30.90 2.89
N LYS A 634 -33.25 32.03 2.25
CA LYS A 634 -34.02 32.54 1.10
C LYS A 634 -33.91 31.62 -0.11
N PHE A 635 -32.72 31.14 -0.45
CA PHE A 635 -32.54 30.22 -1.57
C PHE A 635 -33.24 28.87 -1.31
N LEU A 636 -33.15 28.32 -0.09
CA LEU A 636 -33.90 27.12 0.29
C LEU A 636 -35.41 27.32 0.17
N LYS A 637 -35.91 28.48 0.60
CA LYS A 637 -37.33 28.81 0.49
C LYS A 637 -37.78 28.87 -0.97
N LEU A 638 -36.99 29.48 -1.86
CA LEU A 638 -37.26 29.47 -3.30
C LEU A 638 -37.35 28.03 -3.83
N LEU A 639 -36.36 27.20 -3.53
CA LEU A 639 -36.31 25.81 -4.02
C LEU A 639 -37.44 24.94 -3.48
N LYS A 640 -37.93 25.24 -2.27
CA LYS A 640 -39.02 24.51 -1.64
C LYS A 640 -40.39 24.95 -2.14
N ASP A 641 -40.62 26.26 -2.19
CA ASP A 641 -41.93 26.84 -2.52
C ASP A 641 -42.15 26.92 -4.04
N PHE A 642 -41.07 26.99 -4.84
CA PHE A 642 -41.08 27.11 -6.31
C PHE A 642 -40.07 26.16 -6.99
N PRO A 643 -40.21 24.82 -6.83
CA PRO A 643 -39.22 23.85 -7.32
C PRO A 643 -39.09 23.79 -8.86
N ASP A 644 -40.16 24.16 -9.58
CA ASP A 644 -40.24 24.17 -11.04
C ASP A 644 -39.90 25.54 -11.66
N SER A 645 -39.53 26.54 -10.85
CA SER A 645 -39.09 27.85 -11.34
C SER A 645 -37.85 27.70 -12.22
N ASN A 646 -37.77 28.47 -13.30
CA ASN A 646 -36.57 28.60 -14.13
C ASN A 646 -35.36 29.15 -13.34
N LEU A 647 -35.61 29.78 -12.19
CA LEU A 647 -34.59 30.28 -11.27
C LEU A 647 -34.08 29.22 -10.30
N ALA A 648 -34.73 28.06 -10.20
CA ALA A 648 -34.34 27.01 -9.26
C ALA A 648 -32.90 26.52 -9.49
N LEU A 649 -32.44 26.49 -10.75
CA LEU A 649 -31.05 26.17 -11.08
C LEU A 649 -30.08 27.20 -10.45
N GLN A 650 -30.31 28.49 -10.72
CA GLN A 650 -29.47 29.56 -10.18
C GLN A 650 -29.52 29.64 -8.66
N ALA A 651 -30.69 29.37 -8.07
CA ALA A 651 -30.86 29.34 -6.62
C ALA A 651 -30.05 28.20 -5.97
N ARG A 652 -30.03 26.99 -6.56
CA ARG A 652 -29.17 25.88 -6.07
C ARG A 652 -27.69 26.23 -6.12
N TYR A 653 -27.21 26.76 -7.24
CA TYR A 653 -25.82 27.19 -7.37
C TYR A 653 -25.44 28.27 -6.34
N LYS A 654 -26.28 29.30 -6.16
CA LYS A 654 -26.04 30.34 -5.15
C LYS A 654 -26.15 29.80 -3.71
N LEU A 655 -26.99 28.80 -3.47
CA LEU A 655 -27.09 28.11 -2.19
C LEU A 655 -25.79 27.37 -1.84
N GLY A 656 -25.24 26.58 -2.76
CA GLY A 656 -23.95 25.90 -2.58
C GLY A 656 -22.82 26.88 -2.23
N LYS A 657 -22.72 27.98 -2.97
CA LYS A 657 -21.78 29.09 -2.66
C LYS A 657 -21.97 29.69 -1.28
N SER A 658 -23.23 29.88 -0.87
CA SER A 658 -23.56 30.46 0.44
C SER A 658 -23.18 29.50 1.57
N TYR A 659 -23.44 28.20 1.43
CA TYR A 659 -23.00 27.20 2.41
C TYR A 659 -21.49 27.08 2.50
N PHE A 660 -20.79 27.16 1.36
CA PHE A 660 -19.33 27.12 1.34
C PHE A 660 -18.72 28.30 2.10
N LYS A 661 -19.26 29.50 1.92
CA LYS A 661 -18.85 30.70 2.66
C LYS A 661 -19.25 30.67 4.14
N ALA A 662 -20.34 29.98 4.46
CA ALA A 662 -20.73 29.69 5.85
C ALA A 662 -19.91 28.55 6.50
N GLU A 663 -18.91 27.98 5.81
CA GLU A 663 -18.07 26.85 6.24
C GLU A 663 -18.87 25.57 6.58
N ASN A 664 -20.08 25.43 6.03
CA ASN A 664 -20.91 24.24 6.22
C ASN A 664 -20.70 23.23 5.08
N TYR A 665 -19.51 22.61 5.05
CA TYR A 665 -19.09 21.70 3.97
C TYR A 665 -20.00 20.49 3.74
N PRO A 666 -20.60 19.84 4.76
CA PRO A 666 -21.53 18.72 4.54
C PRO A 666 -22.76 19.10 3.70
N GLU A 667 -23.33 20.30 3.91
CA GLU A 667 -24.46 20.76 3.10
C GLU A 667 -24.02 21.21 1.70
N VAL A 668 -22.79 21.74 1.53
CA VAL A 668 -22.22 22.00 0.21
C VAL A 668 -22.15 20.71 -0.60
N ILE A 669 -21.56 19.66 -0.03
CA ILE A 669 -21.40 18.36 -0.69
C ILE A 669 -22.76 17.87 -1.19
N LYS A 670 -23.75 17.83 -0.29
CA LYS A 670 -25.10 17.39 -0.65
C LYS A 670 -25.74 18.21 -1.77
N ILE A 671 -25.71 19.54 -1.67
CA ILE A 671 -26.36 20.41 -2.66
C ILE A 671 -25.66 20.37 -4.02
N ASP A 672 -24.33 20.36 -4.03
CA ASP A 672 -23.54 20.38 -5.26
C ASP A 672 -23.55 19.01 -5.97
N GLU A 673 -23.63 17.90 -5.22
CA GLU A 673 -23.88 16.57 -5.80
C GLU A 673 -25.26 16.46 -6.43
N GLU A 674 -26.31 16.88 -5.72
CA GLU A 674 -27.68 16.92 -6.25
C GLU A 674 -27.74 17.83 -7.50
N PHE A 675 -26.95 18.90 -7.53
CA PHE A 675 -26.83 19.78 -8.69
C PHE A 675 -26.22 19.06 -9.90
N ILE A 676 -25.08 18.40 -9.71
CA ILE A 676 -24.38 17.69 -10.79
C ILE A 676 -25.22 16.51 -11.32
N GLU A 677 -25.87 15.74 -10.43
CA GLU A 677 -26.72 14.61 -10.82
C GLU A 677 -27.93 15.05 -11.64
N LYS A 678 -28.54 16.19 -11.28
CA LYS A 678 -29.75 16.69 -11.95
C LYS A 678 -29.44 17.42 -13.27
N TYR A 679 -28.24 17.95 -13.43
CA TYR A 679 -27.84 18.77 -14.58
C TYR A 679 -26.53 18.30 -15.25
N PRO A 680 -26.41 17.02 -15.66
CA PRO A 680 -25.16 16.47 -16.20
C PRO A 680 -24.79 16.99 -17.60
N GLU A 681 -25.76 17.50 -18.37
CA GLU A 681 -25.53 18.04 -19.72
C GLU A 681 -25.22 19.56 -19.73
N GLU A 682 -25.36 20.25 -18.59
CA GLU A 682 -25.08 21.69 -18.53
C GLU A 682 -23.58 21.94 -18.67
N GLN A 683 -23.20 22.72 -19.68
CA GLN A 683 -21.81 23.12 -19.93
C GLN A 683 -21.71 24.64 -19.80
N GLY A 684 -21.19 25.10 -18.67
CA GLY A 684 -21.10 26.52 -18.32
C GLY A 684 -20.00 26.81 -17.31
N LYS A 685 -19.65 28.08 -17.12
CA LYS A 685 -18.63 28.49 -16.13
C LYS A 685 -19.10 28.17 -14.70
N GLU A 686 -20.41 28.25 -14.49
CA GLU A 686 -21.09 27.99 -13.23
C GLU A 686 -20.89 26.55 -12.76
N ILE A 687 -21.03 25.56 -13.65
CA ILE A 687 -20.88 24.16 -13.26
C ILE A 687 -19.41 23.81 -12.97
N GLY A 688 -18.46 24.42 -13.69
CA GLY A 688 -17.03 24.31 -13.34
C GLY A 688 -16.73 24.84 -11.93
N GLU A 689 -17.40 25.92 -11.52
CA GLU A 689 -17.29 26.43 -10.16
C GLU A 689 -17.96 25.51 -9.13
N VAL A 690 -19.09 24.87 -9.45
CA VAL A 690 -19.72 23.84 -8.60
C VAL A 690 -18.77 22.68 -8.35
N TYR A 691 -18.13 22.13 -9.41
CA TYR A 691 -17.13 21.08 -9.26
C TYR A 691 -15.95 21.52 -8.37
N TYR A 692 -15.47 22.75 -8.53
CA TYR A 692 -14.40 23.30 -7.70
C TYR A 692 -14.81 23.42 -6.23
N LEU A 693 -16.02 23.93 -5.94
CA LEU A 693 -16.55 24.07 -4.59
C LEU A 693 -16.79 22.71 -3.93
N LEU A 694 -17.32 21.74 -4.68
CA LEU A 694 -17.52 20.38 -4.22
C LEU A 694 -16.19 19.71 -3.86
N GLY A 695 -15.19 19.78 -4.73
CA GLY A 695 -13.86 19.21 -4.47
C GLY A 695 -13.18 19.86 -3.25
N GLN A 696 -13.31 21.19 -3.11
CA GLN A 696 -12.84 21.91 -1.92
C GLN A 696 -13.58 21.48 -0.64
N ALA A 697 -14.91 21.31 -0.70
CA ALA A 697 -15.71 20.89 0.44
C ALA A 697 -15.34 19.46 0.89
N TYR A 698 -15.12 18.54 -0.06
CA TYR A 698 -14.57 17.22 0.21
C TYR A 698 -13.19 17.28 0.86
N PHE A 699 -12.28 18.06 0.29
CA PHE A 699 -10.92 18.23 0.82
C PHE A 699 -10.93 18.75 2.26
N ARG A 700 -11.74 19.77 2.56
CA ARG A 700 -11.86 20.37 3.91
C ARG A 700 -12.60 19.49 4.91
N SER A 701 -13.31 18.47 4.42
CA SER A 701 -13.96 17.44 5.23
C SER A 701 -13.09 16.19 5.42
N ASP A 702 -11.79 16.28 5.08
CA ASP A 702 -10.81 15.18 5.10
C ASP A 702 -11.18 13.97 4.22
N GLN A 703 -12.06 14.18 3.23
CA GLN A 703 -12.49 13.17 2.25
C GLN A 703 -11.64 13.33 0.97
N TYR A 704 -10.36 12.96 1.10
CA TYR A 704 -9.36 13.26 0.07
C TYR A 704 -9.54 12.45 -1.23
N LYS A 705 -10.10 11.23 -1.13
CA LYS A 705 -10.33 10.39 -2.31
C LYS A 705 -11.45 10.96 -3.17
N GLU A 706 -12.55 11.36 -2.53
CA GLU A 706 -13.69 12.00 -3.18
C GLU A 706 -13.27 13.35 -3.78
N ALA A 707 -12.44 14.12 -3.07
CA ALA A 707 -11.87 15.36 -3.58
C ALA A 707 -11.03 15.14 -4.85
N GLU A 708 -10.14 14.14 -4.86
CA GLU A 708 -9.35 13.74 -6.03
C GLU A 708 -10.26 13.41 -7.22
N GLU A 709 -11.27 12.56 -7.03
CA GLU A 709 -12.18 12.14 -8.11
C GLU A 709 -12.94 13.33 -8.71
N VAL A 710 -13.42 14.25 -7.86
CA VAL A 710 -14.14 15.46 -8.28
C VAL A 710 -13.21 16.42 -9.03
N PHE A 711 -12.00 16.66 -8.52
CA PHE A 711 -11.02 17.53 -9.19
C PHE A 711 -10.57 16.94 -10.54
N LYS A 712 -10.33 15.64 -10.61
CA LYS A 712 -9.97 14.95 -11.86
C LYS A 712 -11.09 15.03 -12.90
N LYS A 713 -12.34 14.80 -12.49
CA LYS A 713 -13.53 15.01 -13.35
C LYS A 713 -13.59 16.46 -13.83
N MET A 714 -13.40 17.41 -12.94
CA MET A 714 -13.41 18.84 -13.29
C MET A 714 -12.35 19.20 -14.33
N LEU A 715 -11.10 18.73 -14.15
CA LEU A 715 -10.01 18.98 -15.09
C LEU A 715 -10.27 18.36 -16.47
N SER A 716 -10.95 17.21 -16.52
CA SER A 716 -11.32 16.55 -17.77
C SER A 716 -12.46 17.28 -18.51
N LEU A 717 -13.45 17.79 -17.77
CA LEU A 717 -14.64 18.44 -18.34
C LEU A 717 -14.40 19.92 -18.64
N PHE A 718 -13.58 20.61 -17.84
CA PHE A 718 -13.35 22.06 -17.89
C PHE A 718 -11.85 22.43 -17.89
N PRO A 719 -11.06 21.99 -18.90
CA PRO A 719 -9.62 22.22 -18.95
C PRO A 719 -9.22 23.70 -19.08
N GLU A 720 -10.14 24.57 -19.48
CA GLU A 720 -9.95 26.03 -19.65
C GLU A 720 -10.54 26.85 -18.49
N PHE A 721 -10.93 26.21 -17.37
CA PHE A 721 -11.48 26.94 -16.23
C PHE A 721 -10.44 27.84 -15.56
N GLU A 722 -10.88 29.02 -15.09
CA GLU A 722 -10.00 30.08 -14.58
C GLU A 722 -9.10 29.62 -13.40
N LEU A 723 -9.59 28.68 -12.58
CA LEU A 723 -8.86 28.14 -11.43
C LEU A 723 -8.26 26.74 -11.69
N VAL A 724 -8.08 26.32 -12.95
CA VAL A 724 -7.51 24.99 -13.30
C VAL A 724 -6.20 24.69 -12.57
N ASN A 725 -5.30 25.67 -12.47
CA ASN A 725 -4.02 25.47 -11.77
C ASN A 725 -4.19 25.29 -10.26
N GLU A 726 -5.22 25.91 -9.68
CA GLU A 726 -5.55 25.73 -8.28
C GLU A 726 -6.19 24.36 -8.04
N VAL A 727 -7.03 23.90 -8.97
CA VAL A 727 -7.60 22.55 -8.97
C VAL A 727 -6.49 21.49 -9.03
N LYS A 728 -5.54 21.63 -9.96
CA LYS A 728 -4.37 20.74 -10.05
C LYS A 728 -3.56 20.70 -8.75
N TYR A 729 -3.39 21.85 -8.09
CA TYR A 729 -2.71 21.92 -6.79
C TYR A 729 -3.47 21.14 -5.71
N PHE A 730 -4.79 21.35 -5.61
CA PHE A 730 -5.61 20.63 -4.62
C PHE A 730 -5.77 19.14 -4.95
N GLU A 731 -5.77 18.75 -6.22
CA GLU A 731 -5.69 17.34 -6.64
C GLU A 731 -4.36 16.73 -6.18
N GLY A 732 -3.22 17.37 -6.50
CA GLY A 732 -1.90 16.92 -6.05
C GLY A 732 -1.77 16.85 -4.53
N LEU A 733 -2.36 17.80 -3.81
CA LEU A 733 -2.41 17.80 -2.35
C LEU A 733 -3.32 16.69 -1.79
N SER A 734 -4.44 16.41 -2.46
CA SER A 734 -5.33 15.29 -2.10
C SER A 734 -4.64 13.95 -2.31
N LEU A 735 -3.90 13.79 -3.40
CA LEU A 735 -3.07 12.61 -3.68
C LEU A 735 -1.96 12.44 -2.64
N PHE A 736 -1.27 13.53 -2.29
CA PHE A 736 -0.26 13.52 -1.22
C PHE A 736 -0.84 13.08 0.13
N LYS A 737 -2.05 13.54 0.48
CA LYS A 737 -2.74 13.16 1.73
C LYS A 737 -3.20 11.69 1.75
N GLN A 738 -3.28 11.05 0.59
CA GLN A 738 -3.58 9.63 0.43
C GLN A 738 -2.32 8.75 0.30
N ASP A 739 -1.13 9.31 0.51
CA ASP A 739 0.17 8.64 0.30
C ASP A 739 0.42 8.17 -1.16
N LYS A 740 -0.31 8.74 -2.15
CA LYS A 740 -0.13 8.47 -3.60
C LYS A 740 0.90 9.44 -4.19
N PHE A 741 2.15 9.31 -3.79
CA PHE A 741 3.19 10.31 -4.09
C PHE A 741 3.57 10.39 -5.57
N GLU A 742 3.62 9.27 -6.30
CA GLU A 742 3.98 9.23 -7.72
C GLU A 742 2.95 9.95 -8.60
N GLU A 743 1.66 9.76 -8.31
CA GLU A 743 0.58 10.46 -9.02
C GLU A 743 0.58 11.96 -8.70
N ALA A 744 0.85 12.32 -7.42
CA ALA A 744 0.98 13.71 -7.00
C ALA A 744 2.14 14.42 -7.72
N ILE A 745 3.28 13.74 -7.89
CA ILE A 745 4.47 14.28 -8.59
C ILE A 745 4.10 14.73 -10.00
N ALA A 746 3.40 13.90 -10.77
CA ALA A 746 3.04 14.21 -12.16
C ALA A 746 2.20 15.51 -12.26
N GLN A 747 1.22 15.71 -11.37
CA GLN A 747 0.40 16.92 -11.35
C GLN A 747 1.19 18.16 -10.91
N LEU A 748 2.07 18.01 -9.92
CA LEU A 748 2.83 19.13 -9.37
C LEU A 748 3.92 19.62 -10.33
N GLU A 749 4.56 18.73 -11.09
CA GLU A 749 5.54 19.10 -12.12
C GLU A 749 4.91 19.90 -13.28
N ASP A 750 3.66 19.57 -13.64
CA ASP A 750 2.89 20.31 -14.65
C ASP A 750 2.63 21.77 -14.21
N ILE A 751 2.27 21.98 -12.94
CA ILE A 751 2.08 23.33 -12.38
C ILE A 751 3.38 24.14 -12.43
N ILE A 752 4.51 23.54 -12.06
CA ILE A 752 5.80 24.24 -12.01
C ILE A 752 6.24 24.64 -13.42
N SER A 753 6.04 23.77 -14.41
CA SER A 753 6.42 24.01 -15.81
C SER A 753 5.49 24.97 -16.57
N THR A 754 4.25 25.16 -16.12
CA THR A 754 3.26 26.03 -16.77
C THR A 754 3.62 27.52 -16.67
N SER A 755 3.57 28.25 -17.78
CA SER A 755 3.84 29.70 -17.84
C SER A 755 2.64 30.54 -17.39
N GLY A 756 2.87 31.62 -16.63
CA GLY A 756 1.82 32.56 -16.23
C GLY A 756 1.23 32.34 -14.83
N ILE A 757 1.68 31.31 -14.11
CA ILE A 757 1.32 31.08 -12.70
C ILE A 757 2.19 31.96 -11.79
N GLU A 758 1.58 32.53 -10.76
CA GLU A 758 2.28 33.33 -9.74
C GLU A 758 3.39 32.52 -9.05
N GLU A 759 4.54 33.18 -8.84
CA GLU A 759 5.74 32.57 -8.24
C GLU A 759 5.45 31.91 -6.88
N ALA A 760 4.54 32.51 -6.09
CA ALA A 760 4.14 31.98 -4.79
C ALA A 760 3.48 30.60 -4.90
N LYS A 761 2.53 30.43 -5.83
CA LYS A 761 1.84 29.15 -6.07
C LYS A 761 2.80 28.09 -6.62
N LYS A 762 3.75 28.49 -7.49
CA LYS A 762 4.82 27.58 -7.94
C LYS A 762 5.69 27.11 -6.77
N GLY A 763 6.03 28.01 -5.86
CA GLY A 763 6.73 27.67 -4.63
C GLY A 763 5.97 26.66 -3.77
N GLU A 764 4.66 26.84 -3.58
CA GLU A 764 3.83 25.89 -2.81
C GLU A 764 3.77 24.50 -3.46
N ALA A 765 3.61 24.43 -4.78
CA ALA A 765 3.63 23.17 -5.52
C ALA A 765 5.01 22.50 -5.46
N GLN A 766 6.10 23.27 -5.59
CA GLN A 766 7.46 22.78 -5.51
C GLN A 766 7.82 22.26 -4.11
N TYR A 767 7.34 22.91 -3.05
CA TYR A 767 7.49 22.41 -1.69
C TYR A 767 6.78 21.07 -1.48
N LEU A 768 5.53 20.96 -1.96
CA LEU A 768 4.77 19.71 -1.88
C LEU A 768 5.44 18.59 -2.70
N LEU A 769 5.97 18.93 -3.87
CA LEU A 769 6.75 18.01 -4.71
C LEU A 769 7.99 17.49 -3.98
N ALA A 770 8.74 18.38 -3.30
CA ALA A 770 9.86 17.96 -2.48
C ALA A 770 9.45 16.99 -1.37
N ARG A 771 8.32 17.24 -0.69
CA ARG A 771 7.80 16.30 0.32
C ARG A 771 7.36 14.96 -0.28
N CYS A 772 6.84 14.93 -1.49
CA CYS A 772 6.57 13.66 -2.19
C CYS A 772 7.88 12.87 -2.35
N TYR A 773 8.94 13.51 -2.87
CA TYR A 773 10.26 12.89 -3.03
C TYR A 773 10.88 12.46 -1.68
N LEU A 774 10.67 13.25 -0.62
CA LEU A 774 11.12 12.89 0.73
C LEU A 774 10.48 11.58 1.23
N ASN A 775 9.16 11.43 1.04
CA ASN A 775 8.42 10.22 1.44
C ASN A 775 8.79 8.99 0.60
N LEU A 776 9.08 9.19 -0.70
CA LEU A 776 9.61 8.15 -1.59
C LEU A 776 11.08 7.80 -1.32
N LYS A 777 11.73 8.46 -0.35
CA LYS A 777 13.17 8.31 -0.03
C LYS A 777 14.10 8.71 -1.18
N GLU A 778 13.60 9.49 -2.13
CA GLU A 778 14.37 10.08 -3.22
C GLU A 778 15.02 11.39 -2.76
N TYR A 779 15.91 11.30 -1.76
CA TYR A 779 16.43 12.46 -1.03
C TYR A 779 17.13 13.47 -1.95
N ASN A 780 17.86 13.02 -2.98
CA ASN A 780 18.54 13.92 -3.93
C ASN A 780 17.57 14.87 -4.63
N LYS A 781 16.42 14.36 -5.11
CA LYS A 781 15.41 15.17 -5.80
C LYS A 781 14.68 16.09 -4.82
N SER A 782 14.42 15.62 -3.60
CA SER A 782 13.86 16.46 -2.53
C SER A 782 14.79 17.64 -2.22
N ILE A 783 16.09 17.38 -2.04
CA ILE A 783 17.11 18.40 -1.76
C ILE A 783 17.16 19.42 -2.90
N GLU A 784 17.25 18.97 -4.14
CA GLU A 784 17.28 19.86 -5.32
C GLU A 784 16.07 20.81 -5.35
N ASN A 785 14.86 20.29 -5.12
CA ASN A 785 13.64 21.09 -5.12
C ASN A 785 13.61 22.11 -3.96
N LEU A 786 14.06 21.72 -2.76
CA LEU A 786 14.09 22.60 -1.59
C LEU A 786 15.16 23.69 -1.69
N GLU A 787 16.34 23.37 -2.24
CA GLU A 787 17.41 24.33 -2.50
C GLU A 787 16.99 25.36 -3.55
N ASN A 788 16.35 24.92 -4.63
CA ASN A 788 15.77 25.81 -5.63
C ASN A 788 14.74 26.76 -5.00
N LEU A 789 13.89 26.24 -4.10
CA LEU A 789 12.88 27.04 -3.41
C LEU A 789 13.50 28.11 -2.50
N LYS A 790 14.60 27.81 -1.78
CA LYS A 790 15.35 28.80 -0.98
C LYS A 790 15.91 29.97 -1.80
N GLN A 791 16.14 29.80 -3.11
CA GLN A 791 16.63 30.86 -3.99
C GLN A 791 15.53 31.82 -4.47
N LEU A 792 14.26 31.43 -4.35
CA LEU A 792 13.11 32.22 -4.79
C LEU A 792 12.72 33.27 -3.74
N LYS A 793 12.15 34.39 -4.20
CA LYS A 793 11.60 35.44 -3.32
C LYS A 793 10.20 35.06 -2.82
N LEU A 794 10.12 34.10 -1.91
CA LEU A 794 8.88 33.59 -1.33
C LEU A 794 8.64 34.13 0.09
N GLY A 795 7.43 33.93 0.62
CA GLY A 795 7.07 34.33 1.99
C GLY A 795 7.82 33.52 3.06
N ASP A 796 8.14 34.17 4.19
CA ASP A 796 8.95 33.57 5.26
C ASP A 796 8.36 32.27 5.83
N SER A 797 7.03 32.12 5.84
CA SER A 797 6.40 30.89 6.34
C SER A 797 6.71 29.66 5.48
N LEU A 798 6.74 29.80 4.16
CA LEU A 798 7.04 28.70 3.24
C LEU A 798 8.54 28.39 3.23
N LEU A 799 9.37 29.45 3.25
CA LEU A 799 10.83 29.31 3.33
C LEU A 799 11.28 28.64 4.63
N ALA A 800 10.62 28.94 5.75
CA ALA A 800 10.90 28.26 7.01
C ALA A 800 10.62 26.74 6.91
N LYS A 801 9.45 26.35 6.39
CA LYS A 801 9.10 24.94 6.17
C LYS A 801 10.09 24.23 5.24
N ALA A 802 10.45 24.87 4.14
CA ALA A 802 11.41 24.31 3.19
C ALA A 802 12.82 24.17 3.78
N SER A 803 13.28 25.15 4.58
CA SER A 803 14.59 25.09 5.24
C SER A 803 14.65 23.98 6.28
N PHE A 804 13.57 23.77 7.05
CA PHE A 804 13.49 22.65 7.99
C PHE A 804 13.52 21.29 7.25
N ASP A 805 12.67 21.14 6.22
CA ASP A 805 12.61 19.89 5.44
C ASP A 805 13.90 19.64 4.65
N LEU A 806 14.66 20.68 4.30
CA LEU A 806 15.98 20.53 3.67
C LEU A 806 17.00 19.93 4.65
N GLY A 807 17.04 20.43 5.89
CA GLY A 807 17.84 19.83 6.96
C GLY A 807 17.46 18.37 7.22
N LEU A 808 16.15 18.06 7.21
CA LEU A 808 15.65 16.69 7.35
C LEU A 808 16.06 15.81 6.16
N ALA A 809 15.95 16.31 4.93
CA ALA A 809 16.34 15.58 3.72
C ALA A 809 17.84 15.22 3.74
N TYR A 810 18.70 16.16 4.11
CA TYR A 810 20.13 15.91 4.30
C TYR A 810 20.39 14.88 5.42
N SER A 811 19.66 14.97 6.53
CA SER A 811 19.78 14.04 7.65
C SER A 811 19.44 12.60 7.24
N LEU A 812 18.36 12.41 6.48
CA LEU A 812 17.88 11.11 6.00
C LEU A 812 18.75 10.56 4.86
N GLN A 813 19.32 11.43 4.01
CA GLN A 813 20.31 11.05 3.00
C GLN A 813 21.61 10.53 3.63
N GLY A 814 21.94 11.01 4.84
CA GLY A 814 23.15 10.65 5.58
C GLY A 814 24.26 11.71 5.56
N ASP A 815 24.05 12.86 4.90
CA ASP A 815 24.96 14.01 4.93
C ASP A 815 24.70 14.83 6.21
N LYS A 816 25.15 14.26 7.33
CA LYS A 816 24.88 14.77 8.68
C LYS A 816 25.48 16.17 8.89
N GLU A 817 26.63 16.44 8.29
CA GLU A 817 27.30 17.74 8.36
C GLU A 817 26.46 18.85 7.73
N LYS A 818 25.89 18.62 6.54
CA LYS A 818 24.98 19.60 5.93
C LYS A 818 23.68 19.73 6.68
N ALA A 819 23.12 18.62 7.19
CA ALA A 819 21.92 18.66 8.01
C ALA A 819 22.11 19.57 9.24
N VAL A 820 23.26 19.45 9.93
CA VAL A 820 23.63 20.33 11.05
C VAL A 820 23.65 21.81 10.63
N LEU A 821 24.27 22.13 9.49
CA LEU A 821 24.33 23.51 9.00
C LEU A 821 22.93 24.08 8.68
N GLU A 822 22.09 23.30 8.03
CA GLU A 822 20.73 23.72 7.65
C GLU A 822 19.82 23.90 8.88
N PHE A 823 19.89 23.00 9.87
CA PHE A 823 19.14 23.18 11.11
C PHE A 823 19.65 24.38 11.93
N GLN A 824 20.96 24.63 11.94
CA GLN A 824 21.53 25.84 12.57
C GLN A 824 21.04 27.11 11.88
N GLU A 825 21.07 27.17 10.55
CA GLU A 825 20.55 28.32 9.79
C GLU A 825 19.06 28.53 10.08
N PHE A 826 18.26 27.45 10.09
CA PHE A 826 16.85 27.50 10.42
C PHE A 826 16.60 28.09 11.82
N ILE A 827 17.35 27.63 12.82
CA ILE A 827 17.23 28.11 14.21
C ILE A 827 17.58 29.59 14.33
N GLU A 828 18.65 30.04 13.65
CA GLU A 828 19.09 31.43 13.68
C GLU A 828 18.10 32.36 12.97
N ARG A 829 17.56 31.93 11.84
CA ARG A 829 16.69 32.74 10.99
C ARG A 829 15.23 32.75 11.44
N TYR A 830 14.75 31.64 12.01
CA TYR A 830 13.35 31.44 12.37
C TYR A 830 13.15 31.04 13.85
N PRO A 831 13.68 31.81 14.83
CA PRO A 831 13.69 31.41 16.25
C PRO A 831 12.31 31.36 16.93
N GLN A 832 11.27 31.87 16.27
CA GLN A 832 9.88 31.86 16.76
C GLN A 832 8.96 30.92 15.96
N ASN A 833 9.51 30.11 15.07
CA ASN A 833 8.74 29.17 14.26
C ASN A 833 8.26 27.98 15.11
N GLU A 834 7.09 27.42 14.77
CA GLU A 834 6.52 26.26 15.46
C GLU A 834 7.42 25.01 15.43
N LEU A 835 8.28 24.88 14.42
CA LEU A 835 9.20 23.75 14.25
C LEU A 835 10.52 23.92 15.01
N ILE A 836 10.70 24.98 15.81
CA ILE A 836 11.98 25.28 16.47
C ILE A 836 12.44 24.18 17.44
N GLU A 837 11.53 23.58 18.20
CA GLU A 837 11.86 22.46 19.09
C GLU A 837 12.26 21.22 18.28
N SER A 838 11.55 20.93 17.19
CA SER A 838 11.89 19.85 16.26
C SER A 838 13.27 20.06 15.63
N ALA A 839 13.63 21.31 15.31
CA ALA A 839 14.92 21.64 14.73
C ALA A 839 16.06 21.43 15.73
N TYR A 840 15.90 21.85 16.98
CA TYR A 840 16.87 21.56 18.04
C TYR A 840 17.04 20.05 18.27
N PHE A 841 15.94 19.30 18.21
CA PHE A 841 15.95 17.86 18.38
C PHE A 841 16.71 17.15 17.26
N GLU A 842 16.36 17.43 15.99
CA GLU A 842 17.04 16.83 14.85
C GLU A 842 18.49 17.28 14.74
N LEU A 843 18.81 18.55 15.03
CA LEU A 843 20.18 19.02 15.17
C LEU A 843 20.95 18.19 16.21
N GLY A 844 20.36 17.98 17.39
CA GLY A 844 20.95 17.16 18.45
C GLY A 844 21.24 15.71 18.00
N LYS A 845 20.30 15.07 17.28
CA LYS A 845 20.49 13.71 16.73
C LYS A 845 21.62 13.65 15.71
N ASN A 846 21.66 14.58 14.76
CA ASN A 846 22.74 14.62 13.78
C ASN A 846 24.11 14.86 14.43
N LEU A 847 24.19 15.72 15.47
CA LEU A 847 25.40 15.92 16.26
C LEU A 847 25.79 14.67 17.06
N TYR A 848 24.81 13.92 17.59
CA TYR A 848 25.05 12.65 18.29
C TYR A 848 25.65 11.61 17.34
N ASP A 849 25.09 11.47 16.13
CA ASP A 849 25.60 10.56 15.09
C ASP A 849 27.04 10.91 14.68
N LEU A 850 27.36 12.21 14.62
CA LEU A 850 28.71 12.72 14.39
C LEU A 850 29.65 12.57 15.62
N LYS A 851 29.16 11.99 16.72
CA LYS A 851 29.88 11.79 18.00
C LYS A 851 30.27 13.09 18.71
N GLU A 852 29.64 14.20 18.35
CA GLU A 852 29.79 15.49 19.01
C GLU A 852 28.85 15.56 20.24
N TYR A 853 28.97 14.58 21.13
CA TYR A 853 28.01 14.32 22.22
C TYR A 853 27.79 15.53 23.14
N LYS A 854 28.82 16.37 23.33
CA LYS A 854 28.71 17.59 24.17
C LYS A 854 27.79 18.63 23.54
N LEU A 855 27.86 18.80 22.22
CA LEU A 855 26.98 19.72 21.49
C LEU A 855 25.58 19.11 21.36
N ALA A 856 25.48 17.82 21.04
CA ALA A 856 24.20 17.12 21.03
C ALA A 856 23.45 17.29 22.37
N LEU A 857 24.16 17.12 23.49
CA LEU A 857 23.62 17.32 24.83
C LEU A 857 23.12 18.76 25.07
N SER A 858 23.78 19.79 24.53
CA SER A 858 23.32 21.17 24.68
C SER A 858 22.04 21.44 23.89
N GLU A 859 21.89 20.82 22.72
CA GLU A 859 20.69 20.96 21.89
C GLU A 859 19.51 20.18 22.46
N PHE A 860 19.72 18.92 22.90
CA PHE A 860 18.66 18.13 23.55
C PHE A 860 18.12 18.79 24.82
N LYS A 861 18.93 19.56 25.56
CA LYS A 861 18.47 20.30 26.75
C LYS A 861 17.46 21.42 26.45
N LYS A 862 17.35 21.85 25.19
CA LYS A 862 16.40 22.88 24.75
C LYS A 862 15.02 22.29 24.41
N VAL A 863 14.90 20.97 24.37
CA VAL A 863 13.70 20.24 23.98
C VAL A 863 13.21 19.40 25.17
N SER A 864 11.90 19.43 25.43
CA SER A 864 11.32 18.78 26.63
C SER A 864 10.57 17.48 26.33
N THR A 865 10.63 16.98 25.09
CA THR A 865 9.97 15.72 24.68
C THR A 865 10.61 14.50 25.33
N ALA A 866 9.83 13.42 25.47
CA ALA A 866 10.30 12.15 26.02
C ALA A 866 11.53 11.61 25.28
N GLU A 867 11.51 11.68 23.95
CA GLU A 867 12.62 11.24 23.10
C GLU A 867 13.88 12.11 23.29
N ALA A 868 13.73 13.45 23.34
CA ALA A 868 14.86 14.35 23.59
C ALA A 868 15.53 14.09 24.95
N ILE A 869 14.73 13.86 25.99
CA ILE A 869 15.25 13.53 27.33
C ILE A 869 15.98 12.18 27.31
N TYR A 870 15.47 11.19 26.56
CA TYR A 870 16.15 9.92 26.37
C TYR A 870 17.52 10.10 25.69
N TRP A 871 17.58 10.82 24.57
CA TRP A 871 18.84 11.12 23.89
C TRP A 871 19.80 11.97 24.73
N ARG A 872 19.28 12.83 25.61
CA ARG A 872 20.07 13.54 26.62
C ARG A 872 20.76 12.56 27.57
N GLY A 873 20.05 11.54 28.05
CA GLY A 873 20.61 10.47 28.87
C GLY A 873 21.67 9.65 28.13
N LYS A 874 21.40 9.27 26.87
CA LYS A 874 22.37 8.58 25.99
C LYS A 874 23.63 9.41 25.73
N ALA A 875 23.48 10.69 25.45
CA ALA A 875 24.64 11.58 25.25
C ALA A 875 25.48 11.73 26.52
N SER A 876 24.83 11.80 27.70
CA SER A 876 25.54 11.77 28.99
C SER A 876 26.25 10.45 29.25
N GLU A 877 25.65 9.31 28.88
CA GLU A 877 26.28 7.97 28.96
C GLU A 877 27.58 7.92 28.13
N GLU A 878 27.55 8.34 26.87
CA GLU A 878 28.72 8.38 25.98
C GLU A 878 29.82 9.33 26.49
N LEU A 879 29.44 10.39 27.21
CA LEU A 879 30.37 11.32 27.87
C LEU A 879 30.92 10.80 29.21
N GLY A 880 30.40 9.68 29.73
CA GLY A 880 30.72 9.17 31.06
C GLY A 880 30.16 10.03 32.20
N ASP A 881 29.19 10.92 31.93
CA ASP A 881 28.52 11.77 32.91
C ASP A 881 27.38 10.99 33.58
N GLN A 882 27.73 10.18 34.57
CA GLN A 882 26.78 9.33 35.29
C GLN A 882 25.70 10.14 36.04
N GLU A 883 26.02 11.33 36.55
CA GLU A 883 25.03 12.19 37.21
C GLU A 883 24.03 12.76 36.20
N GLY A 884 24.50 13.20 35.03
CA GLY A 884 23.66 13.66 33.93
C GLY A 884 22.76 12.56 33.37
N GLU A 885 23.28 11.34 33.21
CA GLU A 885 22.52 10.17 32.75
C GLU A 885 21.37 9.85 33.71
N ILE A 886 21.68 9.70 35.01
CA ILE A 886 20.68 9.38 36.04
C ILE A 886 19.63 10.49 36.10
N SER A 887 20.04 11.75 36.12
CA SER A 887 19.14 12.91 36.15
C SER A 887 18.18 12.90 34.95
N ALA A 888 18.70 12.58 33.75
CA ALA A 888 17.88 12.54 32.55
C ALA A 888 16.85 11.41 32.56
N PHE A 889 17.26 10.20 32.94
CA PHE A 889 16.34 9.06 33.02
C PHE A 889 15.36 9.16 34.18
N GLU A 890 15.72 9.79 35.30
CA GLU A 890 14.78 10.10 36.39
C GLU A 890 13.71 11.11 35.94
N GLU A 891 14.10 12.13 35.17
CA GLU A 891 13.15 13.08 34.57
C GLU A 891 12.20 12.37 33.59
N LEU A 892 12.74 11.50 32.72
CA LEU A 892 11.94 10.73 31.76
C LEU A 892 10.91 9.84 32.47
N LYS A 893 11.36 9.10 33.49
CA LYS A 893 10.49 8.28 34.35
C LYS A 893 9.39 9.11 35.00
N LYS A 894 9.71 10.30 35.51
CA LYS A 894 8.78 11.15 36.25
C LYS A 894 7.73 11.79 35.35
N ASN A 895 8.14 12.35 34.21
CA ASN A 895 7.27 13.14 33.36
C ASN A 895 6.55 12.29 32.30
N TYR A 896 7.17 11.19 31.85
CA TYR A 896 6.67 10.33 30.76
C TYR A 896 6.71 8.83 31.12
N PRO A 897 6.12 8.39 32.25
CA PRO A 897 6.30 7.03 32.79
C PRO A 897 5.86 5.88 31.88
N GLN A 898 5.02 6.15 30.87
CA GLN A 898 4.48 5.17 29.90
C GLN A 898 5.05 5.36 28.48
N SER A 899 5.99 6.28 28.26
CA SER A 899 6.64 6.43 26.96
C SER A 899 7.46 5.19 26.62
N GLU A 900 7.55 4.84 25.34
CA GLU A 900 8.39 3.74 24.87
C GLU A 900 9.87 3.92 25.22
N PHE A 901 10.34 5.16 25.38
CA PHE A 901 11.72 5.46 25.79
C PHE A 901 11.95 5.21 27.29
N SER A 902 10.88 5.16 28.09
CA SER A 902 10.98 5.00 29.53
C SER A 902 11.39 3.59 29.93
N GLN A 903 11.12 2.56 29.12
CA GLN A 903 11.52 1.18 29.41
C GLN A 903 13.06 1.04 29.54
N GLU A 904 13.82 1.71 28.67
CA GLU A 904 15.28 1.70 28.74
C GLU A 904 15.79 2.55 29.90
N ALA A 905 15.13 3.69 30.19
CA ALA A 905 15.45 4.50 31.36
C ALA A 905 15.26 3.73 32.68
N TYR A 906 14.14 3.03 32.87
CA TYR A 906 13.95 2.15 34.03
C TYR A 906 15.06 1.10 34.14
N PHE A 907 15.46 0.51 33.00
CA PHE A 907 16.47 -0.54 32.97
C PHE A 907 17.86 -0.01 33.35
N LYS A 908 18.25 1.13 32.78
CA LYS A 908 19.52 1.81 33.07
C LYS A 908 19.60 2.29 34.51
N LEU A 909 18.52 2.89 35.04
CA LEU A 909 18.43 3.27 36.45
C LEU A 909 18.53 2.05 37.38
N GLY A 910 17.83 0.95 37.05
CA GLY A 910 17.92 -0.30 37.79
C GLY A 910 19.35 -0.86 37.86
N ASN A 911 20.06 -0.87 36.73
CA ASN A 911 21.47 -1.28 36.68
C ASN A 911 22.38 -0.34 37.47
N SER A 912 22.15 0.98 37.39
CA SER A 912 22.91 1.97 38.15
C SER A 912 22.72 1.78 39.65
N TYR A 913 21.48 1.57 40.12
CA TYR A 913 21.21 1.27 41.52
C TYR A 913 21.80 -0.07 41.97
N TYR A 914 21.76 -1.10 41.13
CA TYR A 914 22.41 -2.39 41.41
C TYR A 914 23.93 -2.22 41.62
N ASN A 915 24.61 -1.46 40.75
CA ASN A 915 26.04 -1.18 40.85
C ASN A 915 26.38 -0.35 42.10
N GLN A 916 25.47 0.53 42.54
CA GLN A 916 25.58 1.27 43.80
C GLN A 916 25.23 0.41 45.03
N SER A 917 24.97 -0.89 44.88
CA SER A 917 24.51 -1.81 45.93
C SER A 917 23.16 -1.45 46.56
N LYS A 918 22.37 -0.61 45.89
CA LYS A 918 20.99 -0.23 46.24
C LYS A 918 20.00 -1.24 45.63
N TYR A 919 20.06 -2.47 46.11
CA TYR A 919 19.38 -3.60 45.47
C TYR A 919 17.84 -3.52 45.54
N LYS A 920 17.26 -2.85 46.55
CA LYS A 920 15.81 -2.72 46.67
C LYS A 920 15.26 -1.75 45.62
N GLU A 921 15.93 -0.62 45.50
CA GLU A 921 15.65 0.41 44.50
C GLU A 921 15.83 -0.16 43.08
N ALA A 922 16.89 -0.94 42.85
CA ALA A 922 17.07 -1.64 41.57
C ALA A 922 15.89 -2.57 41.23
N ILE A 923 15.39 -3.34 42.20
CA ILE A 923 14.23 -4.22 42.02
C ILE A 923 12.98 -3.41 41.65
N GLU A 924 12.74 -2.28 42.33
CA GLU A 924 11.59 -1.41 42.05
C GLU A 924 11.59 -0.89 40.62
N GLU A 925 12.75 -0.48 40.10
CA GLU A 925 12.88 0.00 38.71
C GLU A 925 12.68 -1.13 37.69
N PHE A 926 13.30 -2.31 37.89
CA PHE A 926 13.11 -3.45 36.99
C PHE A 926 11.66 -3.97 37.00
N GLU A 927 10.97 -3.93 38.15
CA GLU A 927 9.58 -4.33 38.26
C GLU A 927 8.66 -3.42 37.43
N LYS A 928 8.98 -2.13 37.29
CA LYS A 928 8.21 -1.21 36.43
C LYS A 928 8.23 -1.61 34.97
N ILE A 929 9.33 -2.18 34.47
CA ILE A 929 9.41 -2.68 33.10
C ILE A 929 8.42 -3.82 32.89
N ILE A 930 8.36 -4.75 33.83
CA ILE A 930 7.45 -5.91 33.75
C ILE A 930 5.97 -5.47 33.84
N GLN A 931 5.67 -4.49 34.70
CA GLN A 931 4.29 -4.02 34.90
C GLN A 931 3.78 -3.13 33.77
N SER A 932 4.60 -2.19 33.28
CA SER A 932 4.19 -1.18 32.30
C SER A 932 4.52 -1.57 30.85
N PHE A 933 5.54 -2.41 30.64
CA PHE A 933 6.04 -2.79 29.30
C PHE A 933 6.21 -4.32 29.18
N PRO A 934 5.13 -5.11 29.33
CA PRO A 934 5.21 -6.59 29.39
C PRO A 934 5.73 -7.25 28.10
N HIS A 935 5.71 -6.54 26.97
CA HIS A 935 6.23 -7.01 25.67
C HIS A 935 7.65 -6.50 25.36
N SER A 936 8.29 -5.76 26.27
CA SER A 936 9.64 -5.24 26.08
C SER A 936 10.67 -6.37 25.97
N SER A 937 11.67 -6.19 25.10
CA SER A 937 12.84 -7.06 25.01
C SER A 937 13.66 -7.08 26.30
N LEU A 938 13.53 -6.05 27.15
CA LEU A 938 14.24 -5.90 28.41
C LEU A 938 13.61 -6.69 29.57
N VAL A 939 12.41 -7.26 29.40
CA VAL A 939 11.72 -8.04 30.46
C VAL A 939 12.58 -9.21 30.93
N THR A 940 13.16 -9.97 30.00
CA THR A 940 13.96 -11.14 30.35
C THR A 940 15.21 -10.76 31.13
N GLU A 941 15.88 -9.68 30.74
CA GLU A 941 17.08 -9.20 31.42
C GLU A 941 16.73 -8.56 32.77
N SER A 942 15.57 -7.92 32.88
CA SER A 942 15.04 -7.38 34.14
C SER A 942 14.83 -8.50 35.17
N TYR A 943 14.25 -9.63 34.79
CA TYR A 943 14.12 -10.80 35.68
C TYR A 943 15.48 -11.33 36.16
N TYR A 944 16.47 -11.34 35.27
CA TYR A 944 17.83 -11.77 35.61
C TYR A 944 18.47 -10.84 36.67
N TRP A 945 18.39 -9.52 36.48
CA TRP A 945 18.93 -8.55 37.43
C TRP A 945 18.14 -8.46 38.74
N MET A 946 16.82 -8.69 38.71
CA MET A 946 16.01 -8.87 39.92
C MET A 946 16.45 -10.13 40.69
N GLY A 947 16.68 -11.25 40.00
CA GLY A 947 17.22 -12.47 40.60
C GLY A 947 18.55 -12.22 41.32
N TRP A 948 19.48 -11.51 40.67
CA TRP A 948 20.75 -11.10 41.27
C TRP A 948 20.58 -10.17 42.47
N SER A 949 19.70 -9.17 42.36
CA SER A 949 19.40 -8.24 43.45
C SER A 949 18.87 -8.99 44.68
N TYR A 950 17.94 -9.93 44.51
CA TYR A 950 17.44 -10.75 45.61
C TYR A 950 18.51 -11.72 46.16
N PHE A 951 19.37 -12.27 45.30
CA PHE A 951 20.48 -13.12 45.70
C PHE A 951 21.47 -12.35 46.60
N LYS A 952 21.81 -11.11 46.23
CA LYS A 952 22.67 -10.21 47.05
C LYS A 952 22.01 -9.80 48.36
N LEU A 953 20.69 -9.66 48.38
CA LEU A 953 19.90 -9.48 49.60
C LEU A 953 19.74 -10.75 50.44
N THR A 954 20.39 -11.86 50.07
CA THR A 954 20.31 -13.18 50.73
C THR A 954 18.90 -13.80 50.75
N ASN A 955 17.97 -13.23 49.96
CA ASN A 955 16.62 -13.79 49.77
C ASN A 955 16.65 -14.78 48.61
N TYR A 956 17.28 -15.93 48.86
CA TYR A 956 17.51 -16.97 47.86
C TYR A 956 16.22 -17.58 47.31
N GLN A 957 15.12 -17.58 48.08
CA GLN A 957 13.83 -18.07 47.60
C GLN A 957 13.29 -17.19 46.47
N LYS A 958 13.21 -15.88 46.67
CA LYS A 958 12.83 -14.95 45.61
C LYS A 958 13.84 -14.92 44.47
N ALA A 959 15.13 -15.02 44.77
CA ALA A 959 16.16 -15.09 43.73
C ALA A 959 15.91 -16.28 42.78
N ASN A 960 15.65 -17.47 43.32
CA ASN A 960 15.28 -18.65 42.54
C ASN A 960 14.01 -18.43 41.71
N GLU A 961 12.97 -17.82 42.29
CA GLU A 961 11.72 -17.52 41.57
C GLU A 961 11.98 -16.65 40.35
N TYR A 962 12.67 -15.50 40.51
CA TYR A 962 12.93 -14.58 39.41
C TYR A 962 13.93 -15.10 38.39
N PHE A 963 15.00 -15.81 38.81
CA PHE A 963 15.90 -16.47 37.87
C PHE A 963 15.17 -17.51 37.00
N ASN A 964 14.13 -18.17 37.52
CA ASN A 964 13.35 -19.13 36.74
C ASN A 964 12.36 -18.50 35.75
N GLN A 965 12.01 -17.22 35.92
CA GLN A 965 11.19 -16.45 34.98
C GLN A 965 11.97 -16.00 33.73
N VAL A 966 13.29 -16.14 33.73
CA VAL A 966 14.13 -15.80 32.57
C VAL A 966 13.88 -16.82 31.45
N GLU A 967 13.10 -16.41 30.44
CA GLU A 967 12.80 -17.20 29.24
C GLU A 967 14.00 -17.30 28.30
N GLU A 968 14.20 -18.47 27.71
CA GLU A 968 15.23 -18.72 26.70
C GLU A 968 14.71 -18.38 25.30
N LYS A 969 15.43 -17.49 24.60
CA LYS A 969 15.17 -17.02 23.23
C LYS A 969 16.49 -16.97 22.44
N GLU A 970 16.40 -16.99 21.11
CA GLU A 970 17.55 -17.11 20.19
C GLU A 970 18.62 -16.00 20.36
N GLY A 971 18.26 -14.85 20.96
CA GLY A 971 19.18 -13.75 21.26
C GLY A 971 19.71 -13.64 22.69
N ASN A 972 19.29 -14.49 23.65
CA ASN A 972 19.62 -14.32 25.08
C ASN A 972 20.11 -15.61 25.79
N LEU A 973 20.50 -16.63 25.02
CA LEU A 973 20.85 -17.96 25.52
C LEU A 973 21.85 -17.92 26.69
N THR A 974 22.91 -17.10 26.60
CA THR A 974 23.91 -16.96 27.66
C THR A 974 23.32 -16.46 28.97
N ILE A 975 22.39 -15.50 28.92
CA ILE A 975 21.70 -14.96 30.11
C ILE A 975 20.77 -16.01 30.69
N ALA A 976 20.00 -16.71 29.85
CA ALA A 976 19.11 -17.78 30.29
C ALA A 976 19.88 -18.94 30.97
N GLN A 977 21.02 -19.34 30.41
CA GLN A 977 21.91 -20.34 31.04
C GLN A 977 22.43 -19.86 32.39
N ARG A 978 22.93 -18.63 32.49
CA ARG A 978 23.39 -18.05 33.76
C ARG A 978 22.27 -17.98 34.78
N ALA A 979 21.06 -17.57 34.39
CA ALA A 979 19.90 -17.52 35.26
C ALA A 979 19.54 -18.90 35.81
N LYS A 980 19.44 -19.92 34.96
CA LYS A 980 19.12 -21.30 35.38
C LYS A 980 20.18 -21.88 36.32
N PHE A 981 21.46 -21.61 36.06
CA PHE A 981 22.52 -21.97 36.97
C PHE A 981 22.38 -21.27 38.33
N MET A 982 22.12 -19.95 38.34
CA MET A 982 21.94 -19.17 39.57
C MET A 982 20.66 -19.55 40.34
N ALA A 983 19.63 -20.06 39.67
CA ALA A 983 18.46 -20.64 40.31
C ALA A 983 18.85 -21.91 41.11
N ALA A 984 19.71 -22.77 40.55
CA ALA A 984 20.25 -23.93 41.26
C ALA A 984 21.16 -23.51 42.45
N GLU A 985 22.02 -22.50 42.25
CA GLU A 985 22.81 -21.90 43.33
C GLU A 985 21.93 -21.34 44.47
N SER A 986 20.76 -20.80 44.12
CA SER A 986 19.82 -20.30 45.11
C SER A 986 19.26 -21.43 45.99
N TRP A 987 18.98 -22.61 45.43
CA TRP A 987 18.62 -23.80 46.22
C TRP A 987 19.76 -24.29 47.12
N TYR A 988 20.99 -24.29 46.60
CA TYR A 988 22.17 -24.65 47.37
C TYR A 988 22.35 -23.74 48.60
N ASN A 989 22.20 -22.42 48.43
CA ASN A 989 22.30 -21.45 49.51
C ASN A 989 21.12 -21.51 50.50
N LEU A 990 19.95 -22.00 50.07
CA LEU A 990 18.84 -22.37 50.96
C LEU A 990 19.12 -23.65 51.77
N LYS A 991 20.23 -24.35 51.49
CA LYS A 991 20.58 -25.66 52.06
C LYS A 991 19.60 -26.78 51.69
N ASP A 992 18.78 -26.57 50.66
CA ASP A 992 17.93 -27.61 50.06
C ASP A 992 18.76 -28.35 49.00
N TYR A 993 19.71 -29.15 49.48
CA TYR A 993 20.71 -29.80 48.62
C TYR A 993 20.08 -30.79 47.63
N GLN A 994 18.93 -31.37 47.96
CA GLN A 994 18.21 -32.27 47.04
C GLN A 994 17.69 -31.50 45.83
N LYS A 995 16.97 -30.38 46.04
CA LYS A 995 16.51 -29.55 44.93
C LYS A 995 17.65 -28.90 44.15
N ALA A 996 18.73 -28.53 44.85
CA ALA A 996 19.92 -28.01 44.19
C ALA A 996 20.50 -29.04 43.20
N GLN A 997 20.68 -30.29 43.64
CA GLN A 997 21.16 -31.38 42.78
C GLN A 997 20.26 -31.59 41.57
N GLU A 998 18.94 -31.64 41.76
CA GLU A 998 17.97 -31.79 40.67
C GLU A 998 18.10 -30.65 39.66
N ALA A 999 18.16 -29.40 40.13
CA ALA A 999 18.26 -28.22 39.29
C ALA A 999 19.59 -28.18 38.51
N TYR A 1000 20.73 -28.51 39.14
CA TYR A 1000 22.01 -28.62 38.44
C TYR A 1000 22.03 -29.75 37.41
N ARG A 1001 21.41 -30.92 37.70
CA ARG A 1001 21.30 -32.02 36.74
C ARG A 1001 20.48 -31.61 35.52
N GLN A 1002 19.33 -30.98 35.74
CA GLN A 1002 18.50 -30.42 34.66
C GLN A 1002 19.28 -29.39 33.84
N PHE A 1003 20.09 -28.55 34.48
CA PHE A 1003 20.95 -27.60 33.79
C PHE A 1003 21.96 -28.29 32.86
N ILE A 1004 22.66 -29.32 33.34
CA ILE A 1004 23.65 -30.07 32.55
C ILE A 1004 22.99 -30.86 31.42
N GLU A 1005 21.84 -31.50 31.69
CA GLU A 1005 21.09 -32.25 30.68
C GLU A 1005 20.64 -31.34 29.53
N LYS A 1006 20.16 -30.14 29.88
CA LYS A 1006 19.68 -29.17 28.90
C LYS A 1006 20.83 -28.45 28.18
N TYR A 1007 21.92 -28.15 28.88
CA TYR A 1007 23.03 -27.35 28.34
C TYR A 1007 24.39 -28.05 28.53
N PRO A 1008 24.63 -29.24 27.97
CA PRO A 1008 25.81 -30.06 28.30
C PRO A 1008 27.16 -29.40 27.97
N ASN A 1009 27.16 -28.49 27.01
CA ASN A 1009 28.34 -27.76 26.54
C ASN A 1009 28.42 -26.31 27.05
N ALA A 1010 27.51 -25.87 27.94
CA ALA A 1010 27.59 -24.53 28.50
C ALA A 1010 28.84 -24.36 29.36
N GLU A 1011 29.39 -23.14 29.39
CA GLU A 1011 30.58 -22.79 30.21
C GLU A 1011 30.38 -23.18 31.68
N LEU A 1012 29.16 -23.04 32.20
CA LEU A 1012 28.81 -23.33 33.60
C LEU A 1012 28.48 -24.81 33.88
N SER A 1013 28.50 -25.70 32.88
CA SER A 1013 28.15 -27.13 33.08
C SER A 1013 29.13 -27.82 34.01
N VAL A 1014 30.41 -27.47 33.91
CA VAL A 1014 31.44 -27.96 34.81
C VAL A 1014 31.26 -27.45 36.24
N ASN A 1015 30.79 -26.19 36.39
CA ASN A 1015 30.44 -25.63 37.70
C ASN A 1015 29.23 -26.35 38.29
N ALA A 1016 28.23 -26.69 37.48
CA ALA A 1016 27.04 -27.42 37.92
C ALA A 1016 27.41 -28.84 38.36
N GLN A 1017 28.25 -29.54 37.59
CA GLN A 1017 28.72 -30.89 37.96
C GLN A 1017 29.52 -30.86 39.27
N TYR A 1018 30.34 -29.82 39.44
CA TYR A 1018 31.08 -29.58 40.68
C TYR A 1018 30.13 -29.32 41.86
N ALA A 1019 29.13 -28.46 41.67
CA ALA A 1019 28.14 -28.12 42.67
C ALA A 1019 27.26 -29.31 43.09
N ILE A 1020 26.95 -30.25 42.17
CA ILE A 1020 26.27 -31.51 42.50
C ILE A 1020 27.11 -32.34 43.47
N ALA A 1021 28.41 -32.52 43.18
CA ALA A 1021 29.30 -33.31 44.03
C ALA A 1021 29.44 -32.69 45.43
N TRP A 1022 29.47 -31.36 45.51
CA TRP A 1022 29.42 -30.59 46.76
C TRP A 1022 28.09 -30.68 47.48
N SER A 1023 26.97 -30.65 46.76
CA SER A 1023 25.64 -30.79 47.35
C SER A 1023 25.47 -32.13 48.05
N TYR A 1024 25.98 -33.23 47.46
CA TYR A 1024 26.03 -34.53 48.14
C TYR A 1024 26.97 -34.53 49.35
N LEU A 1025 28.12 -33.85 49.23
CA LEU A 1025 29.09 -33.76 50.32
C LEU A 1025 28.50 -33.03 51.54
N GLU A 1026 27.87 -31.88 51.34
CA GLU A 1026 27.22 -31.11 52.40
C GLU A 1026 26.02 -31.87 52.99
N ASN A 1027 25.31 -32.66 52.19
CA ASN A 1027 24.26 -33.57 52.65
C ASN A 1027 24.80 -34.86 53.31
N LYS A 1028 26.13 -35.01 53.46
CA LYS A 1028 26.84 -36.16 54.04
C LYS A 1028 26.64 -37.48 53.30
N GLU A 1029 26.25 -37.43 52.03
CA GLU A 1029 26.13 -38.59 51.14
C GLU A 1029 27.47 -38.84 50.44
N TYR A 1030 28.45 -39.30 51.20
CA TYR A 1030 29.84 -39.38 50.74
C TYR A 1030 30.04 -40.33 49.55
N GLU A 1031 29.32 -41.46 49.47
CA GLU A 1031 29.39 -42.35 48.30
C GLU A 1031 28.98 -41.64 47.02
N ALA A 1032 27.81 -40.99 47.04
CA ALA A 1032 27.29 -40.28 45.88
C ALA A 1032 28.21 -39.11 45.49
N SER A 1033 28.73 -38.38 46.48
CA SER A 1033 29.71 -37.31 46.27
C SER A 1033 30.97 -37.82 45.55
N VAL A 1034 31.51 -38.98 45.94
CA VAL A 1034 32.67 -39.59 45.26
C VAL A 1034 32.36 -39.89 43.79
N GLU A 1035 31.21 -40.51 43.50
CA GLU A 1035 30.84 -40.84 42.13
C GLU A 1035 30.68 -39.60 41.25
N GLU A 1036 30.10 -38.52 41.79
CA GLU A 1036 29.94 -37.26 41.05
C GLU A 1036 31.26 -36.50 40.86
N PHE A 1037 32.20 -36.54 41.83
CA PHE A 1037 33.56 -36.02 41.62
C PHE A 1037 34.34 -36.83 40.59
N LYS A 1038 34.17 -38.16 40.54
CA LYS A 1038 34.78 -38.98 39.48
C LYS A 1038 34.21 -38.62 38.10
N LYS A 1039 32.89 -38.44 37.99
CA LYS A 1039 32.25 -37.98 36.76
C LYS A 1039 32.81 -36.64 36.30
N LEU A 1040 33.01 -35.68 37.22
CA LEU A 1040 33.65 -34.40 36.89
C LEU A 1040 35.03 -34.59 36.25
N ILE A 1041 35.85 -35.51 36.79
CA ILE A 1041 37.19 -35.79 36.26
C ILE A 1041 37.15 -36.41 34.87
N ILE A 1042 36.18 -37.29 34.62
CA ILE A 1042 36.04 -37.99 33.34
C ILE A 1042 35.49 -37.06 32.26
N ILE A 1043 34.45 -36.28 32.60
CA ILE A 1043 33.71 -35.46 31.63
C ILE A 1043 34.45 -34.14 31.36
N TYR A 1044 35.10 -33.55 32.38
CA TYR A 1044 35.75 -32.24 32.28
C TYR A 1044 37.24 -32.28 32.70
N PRO A 1045 38.09 -33.09 32.04
CA PRO A 1045 39.44 -33.40 32.49
C PRO A 1045 40.40 -32.19 32.61
N ASN A 1046 40.09 -31.09 31.92
CA ASN A 1046 40.89 -29.85 31.92
C ASN A 1046 40.33 -28.78 32.88
N SER A 1047 39.35 -29.12 33.72
CA SER A 1047 38.71 -28.18 34.64
C SER A 1047 39.64 -27.74 35.77
N LYS A 1048 39.49 -26.48 36.21
CA LYS A 1048 40.15 -25.96 37.42
C LYS A 1048 39.76 -26.70 38.70
N PHE A 1049 38.65 -27.43 38.70
CA PHE A 1049 38.15 -28.18 39.87
C PHE A 1049 38.75 -29.59 40.01
N ILE A 1050 39.57 -30.04 39.06
CA ILE A 1050 40.08 -31.43 39.03
C ILE A 1050 40.99 -31.74 40.21
N GLU A 1051 41.86 -30.81 40.55
CA GLU A 1051 42.78 -30.95 41.68
C GLU A 1051 42.01 -31.17 42.99
N GLU A 1052 41.07 -30.28 43.28
CA GLU A 1052 40.22 -30.40 44.47
C GLU A 1052 39.35 -31.67 44.40
N ALA A 1053 38.74 -31.99 43.26
CA ALA A 1053 37.91 -33.19 43.10
C ALA A 1053 38.68 -34.48 43.45
N ARG A 1054 39.94 -34.61 43.00
CA ARG A 1054 40.78 -35.78 43.32
C ARG A 1054 41.09 -35.89 44.80
N PHE A 1055 41.40 -34.77 45.44
CA PHE A 1055 41.58 -34.73 46.89
C PHE A 1055 40.28 -35.12 47.63
N ARG A 1056 39.14 -34.53 47.23
CA ARG A 1056 37.82 -34.78 47.84
C ARG A 1056 37.40 -36.25 47.71
N ILE A 1057 37.72 -36.93 46.61
CA ILE A 1057 37.49 -38.38 46.47
C ILE A 1057 38.23 -39.16 47.56
N GLY A 1058 39.53 -38.91 47.74
CA GLY A 1058 40.33 -39.58 48.77
C GLY A 1058 39.82 -39.29 50.19
N LYS A 1059 39.48 -38.01 50.47
CA LYS A 1059 38.91 -37.59 51.75
C LYS A 1059 37.54 -38.22 52.02
N ASN A 1060 36.66 -38.28 51.03
CA ASN A 1060 35.34 -38.89 51.19
C ASN A 1060 35.45 -40.40 51.45
N TYR A 1061 36.36 -41.12 50.79
CA TYR A 1061 36.61 -42.53 51.13
C TYR A 1061 37.14 -42.71 52.55
N PHE A 1062 37.97 -41.77 53.03
CA PHE A 1062 38.41 -41.77 54.43
C PHE A 1062 37.22 -41.60 55.38
N LEU A 1063 36.31 -40.66 55.11
CA LEU A 1063 35.08 -40.45 55.88
C LEU A 1063 34.15 -41.68 55.84
N LEU A 1064 34.14 -42.43 54.75
CA LEU A 1064 33.42 -43.70 54.60
C LEU A 1064 34.11 -44.90 55.26
N MET A 1065 35.25 -44.70 55.91
CA MET A 1065 36.08 -45.75 56.50
C MET A 1065 36.60 -46.78 55.46
N LYS A 1066 36.59 -46.45 54.17
CA LYS A 1066 37.12 -47.27 53.07
C LYS A 1066 38.63 -47.04 52.91
N LYS A 1067 39.39 -47.47 53.92
CA LYS A 1067 40.82 -47.16 54.12
C LYS A 1067 41.71 -47.42 52.89
N GLU A 1068 41.62 -48.59 52.29
CA GLU A 1068 42.45 -48.96 51.12
C GLU A 1068 42.19 -48.05 49.91
N MET A 1069 40.91 -47.72 49.67
CA MET A 1069 40.52 -46.81 48.59
C MET A 1069 40.97 -45.38 48.88
N ALA A 1070 40.81 -44.92 50.12
CA ALA A 1070 41.27 -43.61 50.57
C ALA A 1070 42.78 -43.48 50.40
N LYS A 1071 43.56 -44.46 50.89
CA LYS A 1071 45.02 -44.50 50.73
C LYS A 1071 45.42 -44.40 49.26
N THR A 1072 44.85 -45.27 48.41
CA THR A 1072 45.15 -45.29 46.98
C THR A 1072 44.91 -43.94 46.30
N GLU A 1073 43.75 -43.30 46.54
CA GLU A 1073 43.42 -42.04 45.88
C GLU A 1073 44.20 -40.84 46.47
N LEU A 1074 44.47 -40.84 47.77
CA LEU A 1074 45.31 -39.82 48.42
C LEU A 1074 46.77 -39.91 47.95
N GLU A 1075 47.34 -41.11 47.79
CA GLU A 1075 48.70 -41.29 47.24
C GLU A 1075 48.80 -40.77 45.81
N LYS A 1076 47.84 -41.14 44.96
CA LYS A 1076 47.74 -40.61 43.60
C LYS A 1076 47.73 -39.08 43.62
N PHE A 1077 46.88 -38.48 44.47
CA PHE A 1077 46.79 -37.03 44.60
C PHE A 1077 48.13 -36.40 45.04
N ILE A 1078 48.75 -36.90 46.11
CA ILE A 1078 50.02 -36.38 46.64
C ILE A 1078 51.14 -36.42 45.60
N ASN A 1079 51.18 -37.48 44.79
CA ASN A 1079 52.20 -37.67 43.76
C ASN A 1079 51.94 -36.82 42.52
N SER A 1080 50.67 -36.63 42.14
CA SER A 1080 50.30 -35.85 40.95
C SER A 1080 50.27 -34.34 41.18
N TYR A 1081 49.99 -33.87 42.41
CA TYR A 1081 49.80 -32.45 42.72
C TYR A 1081 50.78 -31.97 43.79
N THR A 1082 52.05 -31.86 43.42
CA THR A 1082 53.16 -31.64 44.36
C THR A 1082 53.14 -30.28 45.08
N LYS A 1083 52.48 -29.26 44.51
CA LYS A 1083 52.36 -27.90 45.04
C LYS A 1083 50.97 -27.54 45.58
N SER A 1084 50.06 -28.51 45.69
CA SER A 1084 48.69 -28.24 46.13
C SER A 1084 48.60 -27.80 47.59
N ASP A 1085 47.67 -26.89 47.88
CA ASP A 1085 47.30 -26.48 49.24
C ASP A 1085 46.63 -27.63 50.02
N PHE A 1086 45.97 -28.57 49.34
CA PHE A 1086 45.31 -29.72 49.98
C PHE A 1086 46.28 -30.84 50.36
N LYS A 1087 47.54 -30.77 49.93
CA LYS A 1087 48.51 -31.86 50.12
C LYS A 1087 48.93 -32.05 51.57
N ALA A 1088 48.97 -31.00 52.38
CA ALA A 1088 49.19 -31.11 53.81
C ALA A 1088 48.08 -31.95 54.48
N GLU A 1089 46.82 -31.69 54.14
CA GLU A 1089 45.69 -32.48 54.62
C GLU A 1089 45.72 -33.92 54.09
N ALA A 1090 46.05 -34.11 52.81
CA ALA A 1090 46.16 -35.45 52.22
C ALA A 1090 47.23 -36.29 52.92
N LEU A 1091 48.41 -35.71 53.18
CA LEU A 1091 49.51 -36.35 53.93
C LEU A 1091 49.11 -36.65 55.38
N TYR A 1092 48.32 -35.78 55.99
CA TYR A 1092 47.76 -36.03 57.32
C TYR A 1092 46.80 -37.23 57.29
N LEU A 1093 45.82 -37.24 56.39
CA LEU A 1093 44.80 -38.30 56.30
C LEU A 1093 45.42 -39.67 56.01
N ILE A 1094 46.38 -39.76 55.08
CA ILE A 1094 47.07 -41.03 54.79
C ILE A 1094 47.93 -41.51 55.96
N SER A 1095 48.53 -40.58 56.71
CA SER A 1095 49.29 -40.90 57.90
C SER A 1095 48.38 -41.41 59.01
N GLN A 1096 47.18 -40.85 59.17
CA GLN A 1096 46.17 -41.38 60.10
C GLN A 1096 45.75 -42.81 59.75
N ILE A 1097 45.56 -43.12 58.46
CA ILE A 1097 45.30 -44.50 58.01
C ILE A 1097 46.48 -45.41 58.40
N SER A 1098 47.71 -44.98 58.11
CA SER A 1098 48.93 -45.77 58.36
C SER A 1098 49.17 -46.02 59.86
N LEU A 1099 48.91 -45.02 60.71
CA LEU A 1099 48.97 -45.15 62.17
C LEU A 1099 47.95 -46.16 62.69
N GLN A 1100 46.72 -46.14 62.17
CA GLN A 1100 45.68 -47.11 62.56
C GLN A 1100 45.98 -48.54 62.10
N GLU A 1101 46.71 -48.71 61.01
CA GLU A 1101 47.15 -50.00 60.48
C GLU A 1101 48.49 -50.47 61.06
N GLU A 1102 49.07 -49.71 61.99
CA GLU A 1102 50.39 -49.95 62.58
C GLU A 1102 51.53 -50.02 61.53
N LYS A 1103 51.34 -49.39 60.36
CA LYS A 1103 52.35 -49.25 59.31
C LYS A 1103 53.24 -48.04 59.62
N TRP A 1104 54.08 -48.19 60.65
CA TRP A 1104 54.88 -47.11 61.23
C TRP A 1104 55.83 -46.43 60.23
N ILE A 1105 56.43 -47.20 59.30
CA ILE A 1105 57.34 -46.64 58.28
C ILE A 1105 56.59 -45.72 57.31
N ASP A 1106 55.43 -46.16 56.80
CA ASP A 1106 54.59 -45.36 55.91
C ASP A 1106 54.11 -44.08 56.61
N SER A 1107 53.77 -44.17 57.91
CA SER A 1107 53.43 -43.01 58.72
C SER A 1107 54.60 -42.03 58.84
N ILE A 1108 55.81 -42.51 59.15
CA ILE A 1108 57.00 -41.66 59.26
C ILE A 1108 57.26 -40.91 57.96
N ILE A 1109 57.29 -41.63 56.82
CA ILE A 1109 57.58 -41.03 55.52
C ILE A 1109 56.60 -39.88 55.20
N ASN A 1110 55.30 -40.09 55.43
CA ASN A 1110 54.29 -39.09 55.09
C ASN A 1110 54.26 -37.92 56.09
N LEU A 1111 54.45 -38.18 57.38
CA LEU A 1111 54.44 -37.13 58.41
C LEU A 1111 55.71 -36.28 58.38
N GLU A 1112 56.89 -36.86 58.13
CA GLU A 1112 58.13 -36.10 57.92
C GLU A 1112 57.98 -35.14 56.73
N ARG A 1113 57.36 -35.63 55.64
CA ARG A 1113 57.05 -34.79 54.47
C ARG A 1113 56.09 -33.67 54.84
N LEU A 1114 55.03 -33.94 55.60
CA LEU A 1114 54.07 -32.92 56.03
C LEU A 1114 54.77 -31.80 56.81
N VAL A 1115 55.53 -32.17 57.85
CA VAL A 1115 56.22 -31.21 58.71
C VAL A 1115 57.27 -30.40 57.94
N ARG A 1116 58.03 -31.05 57.07
CA ARG A 1116 59.10 -30.40 56.30
C ARG A 1116 58.56 -29.49 55.20
N GLU A 1117 57.53 -29.93 54.49
CA GLU A 1117 56.99 -29.21 53.33
C GLU A 1117 55.93 -28.17 53.72
N TYR A 1118 55.26 -28.33 54.88
CA TYR A 1118 54.16 -27.47 55.32
C TYR A 1118 54.30 -27.06 56.81
N PRO A 1119 55.30 -26.22 57.15
CA PRO A 1119 55.60 -25.81 58.52
C PRO A 1119 54.57 -24.87 59.17
N ASP A 1120 53.57 -24.41 58.41
CA ASP A 1120 52.44 -23.60 58.90
C ASP A 1120 51.12 -24.38 58.89
N SER A 1121 51.15 -25.71 58.67
CA SER A 1121 49.95 -26.51 58.56
C SER A 1121 49.19 -26.63 59.89
N GLN A 1122 47.86 -26.53 59.84
CA GLN A 1122 47.00 -26.80 60.99
C GLN A 1122 47.12 -28.23 61.55
N TYR A 1123 47.70 -29.17 60.79
CA TYR A 1123 47.86 -30.58 61.17
C TYR A 1123 49.21 -30.91 61.82
N LEU A 1124 50.05 -29.91 62.11
CA LEU A 1124 51.40 -30.13 62.63
C LEU A 1124 51.42 -30.76 64.02
N SER A 1125 50.48 -30.39 64.88
CA SER A 1125 50.41 -30.95 66.23
C SER A 1125 50.21 -32.47 66.17
N GLU A 1126 49.27 -32.91 65.34
CA GLU A 1126 48.98 -34.32 65.10
C GLU A 1126 50.12 -35.01 64.35
N ALA A 1127 50.81 -34.30 63.44
CA ALA A 1127 51.92 -34.85 62.69
C ALA A 1127 53.13 -35.14 63.57
N TRP A 1128 53.51 -34.20 64.44
CA TRP A 1128 54.61 -34.39 65.38
C TRP A 1128 54.32 -35.49 66.39
N TYR A 1129 53.08 -35.56 66.89
CA TYR A 1129 52.64 -36.68 67.71
C TYR A 1129 52.76 -38.02 66.98
N GLY A 1130 52.24 -38.10 65.75
CA GLY A 1130 52.32 -39.31 64.93
C GLY A 1130 53.77 -39.73 64.63
N LEU A 1131 54.69 -38.78 64.41
CA LEU A 1131 56.12 -39.06 64.25
C LEU A 1131 56.76 -39.61 65.52
N CYS A 1132 56.51 -38.94 66.66
CA CYS A 1132 57.01 -39.38 67.95
C CYS A 1132 56.58 -40.83 68.25
N LEU A 1133 55.29 -41.12 68.05
CA LEU A 1133 54.73 -42.46 68.22
C LEU A 1133 55.34 -43.47 67.25
N SER A 1134 55.40 -43.16 65.96
CA SER A 1134 55.89 -44.09 64.94
C SER A 1134 57.38 -44.41 65.09
N TYR A 1135 58.24 -43.43 65.38
CA TYR A 1135 59.66 -43.68 65.65
C TYR A 1135 59.86 -44.52 66.92
N PHE A 1136 59.08 -44.25 67.98
CA PHE A 1136 59.14 -45.03 69.21
C PHE A 1136 58.80 -46.50 68.95
N LYS A 1137 57.76 -46.77 68.14
CA LYS A 1137 57.38 -48.14 67.74
C LYS A 1137 58.38 -48.82 66.81
N LYS A 1138 59.27 -48.05 66.19
CA LYS A 1138 60.36 -48.53 65.33
C LYS A 1138 61.71 -48.64 66.05
N ASP A 1139 61.71 -48.42 67.36
CA ASP A 1139 62.92 -48.40 68.20
C ASP A 1139 63.95 -47.31 67.79
N GLU A 1140 63.53 -46.30 67.04
CA GLU A 1140 64.34 -45.13 66.68
C GLU A 1140 64.23 -44.04 67.77
N TYR A 1141 64.68 -44.39 68.97
CA TYR A 1141 64.41 -43.61 70.19
C TYR A 1141 64.90 -42.15 70.14
N GLU A 1142 66.08 -41.89 69.57
CA GLU A 1142 66.61 -40.52 69.44
C GLU A 1142 65.71 -39.62 68.58
N LYS A 1143 65.19 -40.15 67.45
CA LYS A 1143 64.28 -39.40 66.58
C LYS A 1143 62.89 -39.25 67.19
N ALA A 1144 62.42 -40.26 67.92
CA ALA A 1144 61.17 -40.19 68.68
C ALA A 1144 61.21 -39.06 69.71
N ILE A 1145 62.35 -38.93 70.41
CA ILE A 1145 62.60 -37.84 71.36
C ILE A 1145 62.58 -36.49 70.64
N GLN A 1146 63.32 -36.35 69.55
CA GLN A 1146 63.39 -35.10 68.79
C GLN A 1146 62.01 -34.64 68.29
N ALA A 1147 61.21 -35.55 67.72
CA ALA A 1147 59.85 -35.25 67.30
C ALA A 1147 58.95 -34.83 68.48
N GLY A 1148 59.12 -35.48 69.63
CA GLY A 1148 58.41 -35.12 70.86
C GLY A 1148 58.82 -33.75 71.43
N GLU A 1149 60.09 -33.38 71.35
CA GLU A 1149 60.58 -32.06 71.77
C GLU A 1149 60.02 -30.95 70.88
N ASN A 1150 60.03 -31.16 69.55
CA ASN A 1150 59.41 -30.23 68.61
C ASN A 1150 57.91 -30.04 68.89
N TYR A 1151 57.19 -31.11 69.26
CA TYR A 1151 55.80 -30.96 69.71
C TYR A 1151 55.69 -30.12 70.99
N LEU A 1152 56.48 -30.44 72.01
CA LEU A 1152 56.36 -29.79 73.33
C LEU A 1152 56.77 -28.32 73.30
N GLN A 1153 57.62 -27.91 72.37
CA GLN A 1153 58.00 -26.51 72.19
C GLN A 1153 56.79 -25.64 71.85
N ASP A 1154 55.98 -26.05 70.88
CA ASP A 1154 54.91 -25.22 70.32
C ASP A 1154 53.49 -25.66 70.73
N TYR A 1155 53.33 -26.92 71.18
CA TYR A 1155 52.02 -27.57 71.38
C TYR A 1155 51.87 -28.25 72.75
N SER A 1156 52.71 -27.93 73.74
CA SER A 1156 52.74 -28.64 75.03
C SER A 1156 51.42 -28.69 75.82
N ASN A 1157 50.47 -27.79 75.56
CA ASN A 1157 49.15 -27.76 76.21
C ASN A 1157 48.06 -28.48 75.40
N LEU A 1158 48.38 -29.02 74.22
CA LEU A 1158 47.44 -29.73 73.36
C LEU A 1158 47.31 -31.22 73.74
N LYS A 1159 46.31 -31.86 73.13
CA LYS A 1159 45.79 -33.20 73.44
C LYS A 1159 46.83 -34.30 73.66
N TYR A 1160 48.01 -34.25 73.03
CA TYR A 1160 48.99 -35.34 73.02
C TYR A 1160 50.21 -35.12 73.93
N GLY A 1161 50.22 -34.04 74.72
CA GLY A 1161 51.37 -33.68 75.57
C GLY A 1161 51.76 -34.77 76.59
N GLU A 1162 50.77 -35.43 77.21
CA GLU A 1162 51.05 -36.51 78.18
C GLU A 1162 51.59 -37.78 77.52
N ASP A 1163 51.04 -38.18 76.38
CA ASP A 1163 51.54 -39.33 75.60
C ASP A 1163 53.00 -39.11 75.20
N ILE A 1164 53.33 -37.90 74.73
CA ILE A 1164 54.67 -37.56 74.24
C ILE A 1164 55.69 -37.55 75.38
N LEU A 1165 55.37 -36.94 76.53
CA LEU A 1165 56.28 -36.96 77.68
C LEU A 1165 56.54 -38.39 78.16
N TYR A 1166 55.51 -39.24 78.16
CA TYR A 1166 55.67 -40.65 78.52
C TYR A 1166 56.58 -41.38 77.52
N ILE A 1167 56.29 -41.28 76.22
CA ILE A 1167 57.10 -41.90 75.16
C ILE A 1167 58.56 -41.45 75.26
N LYS A 1168 58.79 -40.14 75.45
CA LYS A 1168 60.13 -39.56 75.55
C LYS A 1168 60.90 -40.09 76.77
N ALA A 1169 60.23 -40.19 77.92
CA ALA A 1169 60.83 -40.76 79.12
C ALA A 1169 61.24 -42.23 78.90
N VAL A 1170 60.38 -43.04 78.29
CA VAL A 1170 60.69 -44.45 77.94
C VAL A 1170 61.87 -44.53 76.96
N CYS A 1171 61.91 -43.67 75.94
CA CYS A 1171 63.02 -43.59 75.00
C CYS A 1171 64.37 -43.31 75.70
N TRP A 1172 64.41 -42.36 76.65
CA TRP A 1172 65.63 -42.07 77.41
C TRP A 1172 66.10 -43.25 78.27
N GLU A 1173 65.18 -44.02 78.84
CA GLU A 1173 65.52 -45.25 79.55
C GLU A 1173 66.17 -46.28 78.62
N LYS A 1174 65.64 -46.43 77.40
CA LYS A 1174 66.20 -47.33 76.39
C LYS A 1174 67.58 -46.92 75.91
N LEU A 1175 67.91 -45.63 75.98
CA LEU A 1175 69.21 -45.06 75.67
C LEU A 1175 70.14 -44.93 76.90
N GLU A 1176 69.75 -45.51 78.04
CA GLU A 1176 70.49 -45.47 79.31
C GLU A 1176 70.76 -44.05 79.86
N ASN A 1177 70.01 -43.04 79.40
CA ASN A 1177 70.10 -41.66 79.91
C ASN A 1177 69.10 -41.43 81.04
N ARG A 1178 69.46 -41.96 82.21
CA ARG A 1178 68.64 -41.96 83.42
C ARG A 1178 68.19 -40.57 83.87
N GLU A 1179 69.08 -39.58 83.84
CA GLU A 1179 68.78 -38.22 84.32
C GLU A 1179 67.64 -37.57 83.50
N LYS A 1180 67.71 -37.68 82.18
CA LYS A 1180 66.66 -37.14 81.30
C LYS A 1180 65.35 -37.90 81.41
N ALA A 1181 65.39 -39.24 81.55
CA ALA A 1181 64.19 -40.05 81.78
C ALA A 1181 63.45 -39.65 83.07
N ILE A 1182 64.19 -39.46 84.17
CA ILE A 1182 63.64 -38.97 85.45
C ILE A 1182 62.96 -37.62 85.26
N ASN A 1183 63.62 -36.68 84.58
CA ASN A 1183 63.09 -35.34 84.35
C ASN A 1183 61.77 -35.36 83.57
N ASP A 1184 61.68 -36.15 82.49
CA ASP A 1184 60.46 -36.23 81.68
C ASP A 1184 59.31 -36.94 82.41
N TYR A 1185 59.58 -37.99 83.22
CA TYR A 1185 58.55 -38.61 84.07
C TYR A 1185 58.03 -37.67 85.16
N GLN A 1186 58.92 -36.89 85.80
CA GLN A 1186 58.51 -35.87 86.77
C GLN A 1186 57.70 -34.76 86.10
N LEU A 1187 58.09 -34.35 84.90
CA LEU A 1187 57.38 -33.36 84.10
C LEU A 1187 55.97 -33.87 83.71
N LEU A 1188 55.84 -35.13 83.33
CA LEU A 1188 54.54 -35.77 83.07
C LEU A 1188 53.65 -35.76 84.32
N ILE A 1189 54.17 -36.21 85.47
CA ILE A 1189 53.41 -36.30 86.72
C ILE A 1189 52.95 -34.91 87.19
N SER A 1190 53.82 -33.91 87.07
CA SER A 1190 53.52 -32.54 87.51
C SER A 1190 52.55 -31.81 86.58
N LYS A 1191 52.71 -31.94 85.26
CA LYS A 1191 51.86 -31.25 84.28
C LYS A 1191 50.52 -31.96 84.04
N PHE A 1192 50.49 -33.29 84.14
CA PHE A 1192 49.31 -34.10 83.82
C PHE A 1192 48.95 -35.04 84.99
N PRO A 1193 48.40 -34.50 86.09
CA PRO A 1193 48.10 -35.26 87.30
C PRO A 1193 46.96 -36.29 87.13
N GLN A 1194 46.26 -36.28 86.00
CA GLN A 1194 45.20 -37.22 85.63
C GLN A 1194 45.60 -38.12 84.45
N SER A 1195 46.88 -38.14 84.06
CA SER A 1195 47.33 -38.89 82.89
C SER A 1195 47.11 -40.39 83.07
N SER A 1196 46.75 -41.06 81.96
CA SER A 1196 46.64 -42.52 81.92
C SER A 1196 47.96 -43.25 82.18
N TYR A 1197 49.10 -42.56 82.11
CA TYR A 1197 50.43 -43.12 82.41
C TYR A 1197 50.94 -42.83 83.82
N LEU A 1198 50.18 -42.13 84.65
CA LEU A 1198 50.66 -41.63 85.95
C LEU A 1198 51.23 -42.74 86.85
N GLU A 1199 50.51 -43.86 86.98
CA GLU A 1199 50.92 -45.00 87.80
C GLU A 1199 52.21 -45.64 87.25
N LYS A 1200 52.26 -45.90 85.95
CA LYS A 1200 53.46 -46.45 85.27
C LYS A 1200 54.67 -45.52 85.38
N ALA A 1201 54.46 -44.22 85.22
CA ALA A 1201 55.51 -43.21 85.33
C ALA A 1201 56.07 -43.14 86.76
N GLN A 1202 55.22 -43.18 87.80
CA GLN A 1202 55.66 -43.20 89.20
C GLN A 1202 56.43 -44.47 89.55
N GLU A 1203 56.02 -45.63 89.04
CA GLU A 1203 56.74 -46.89 89.22
C GLU A 1203 58.13 -46.85 88.57
N ARG A 1204 58.21 -46.45 87.29
CA ARG A 1204 59.50 -46.30 86.60
C ARG A 1204 60.39 -45.28 87.29
N LEU A 1205 59.84 -44.14 87.74
CA LEU A 1205 60.59 -43.11 88.47
C LEU A 1205 61.20 -43.65 89.77
N LYS A 1206 60.49 -44.51 90.52
CA LYS A 1206 61.03 -45.16 91.73
C LYS A 1206 62.18 -46.13 91.41
N VAL A 1207 62.07 -46.88 90.32
CA VAL A 1207 63.14 -47.80 89.87
C VAL A 1207 64.36 -46.98 89.46
N LEU A 1208 64.15 -46.03 88.55
CA LEU A 1208 65.17 -45.11 88.08
C LEU A 1208 65.71 -44.19 89.18
N GLN A 1209 65.15 -44.05 90.37
CA GLN A 1209 65.79 -43.27 91.45
C GLN A 1209 66.60 -44.14 92.41
N LYS A 1210 66.42 -45.46 92.38
CA LYS A 1210 67.13 -46.43 93.22
C LYS A 1210 68.39 -47.02 92.57
N GLU A 1211 68.37 -47.21 91.25
CA GLU A 1211 69.47 -47.80 90.45
C GLU A 1211 70.53 -46.78 90.04
#